data_AF-A0A940R033-F1
#
_entry.id   AF-A0A940R033-F1
#
_cell.length_a   1.000
_cell.length_b   1.000
_cell.length_c   1.000
_cell.angle_alpha   90.00
_cell.angle_beta   90.00
_cell.angle_gamma   90.00
#
_symmetry.space_group_name_H-M   'P 1'
#
loop_
_entity.id
_entity.type
_entity.pdbx_description
1 polymer ?
#
loop_
_entity_poly.entity_id
_entity_poly.type
_entity_poly.pdbx_seq_one_letter_code
_entity_poly.pdbx_strand_id
1 'polypeptide(L)'
;MMKHAVRTVLVMFALFSLFSLFSCSGENLELKVKARLDGQPAAEAKVTVDKEEQGLTGTDGVFSKIIKRKPGVEVEVIVSKEMPGYRIQPWKGTFVVKLPKSGTVDVYAFDAELAATRYITISATDRSGPVADATVKVAGKEVGKTDAQGVFVYEYKTLPKSGADLTVTKSGYATWRKTGKLEPGQKIEATLSKRVIVTISTLMEEYGQSSGIPGIAVNINDKEVGKTDAKGVLIYKYDGEAGKKVPLTLSAPGYIPETWKTSVVLGGEVSIQRYFYPTTPRSIRTGIYRFVSNTASVDLKDVLSQTEASVAAQLFKYSCFREVPSQTLQAEMKQAKLSIEKITATGWHDTPLKKTVDMIIVGSVAKDEKGFLIETKFYASGGKLILSQMVRAKSASDINSAAKETANAVLDRFPFEGTVVSSEGERYRINLGKSGYRITKGTDFVLMAPRLSETGKVSGYRETGRLRVKKAEESASWTEVEELKKDERITVGDRVVRRIYREGEEEASRNTFILSAKGGLPPDALPLAAVNIYVNDEWLGSTGADGKAEVPIRLNKSFTLMLYRHGYQQVTEKLKVEKSKDVREFVLAVNNAIFKIDSEPSSADVFVDGEKIGQTPILDGKPVTLGFHTVKVSVGGDFRDWEEVVEFSKKEENRTGDRKIVLPKDFLKIGQRAQQKGDIEGAIQAYKSTEKGHPDYSESHHRLAQIYLDEKGDYDAATREFENVLSLPENQQLIYKQFSVAFMNLGHAYYEKGNALVQKDKEGAAQNFAKAIQNLQVAKQNTRFFPNVHYDEAVHDTYYYTALSYHKLYLITRKNNLLSSANFAWREYFDFFPRKLEGSSTFEKTREGAQKYWDQIKHL
;
A
#
# COMPACT_ATOMS: atom_id res chain seq x y z
N MET A 1 -73.52 30.27 -30.83
CA MET A 1 -73.70 31.59 -31.51
C MET A 1 -72.41 31.84 -32.29
N MET A 2 -72.29 31.60 -33.61
CA MET A 2 -73.08 32.09 -34.76
C MET A 2 -73.06 33.64 -34.75
N LYS A 3 -72.60 34.40 -35.76
CA LYS A 3 -72.95 34.43 -37.20
C LYS A 3 -72.02 35.40 -37.97
N HIS A 4 -71.61 35.04 -39.21
CA HIS A 4 -71.95 35.65 -40.52
C HIS A 4 -71.53 37.12 -40.74
N ALA A 5 -70.67 37.45 -41.72
CA ALA A 5 -70.79 37.38 -43.18
C ALA A 5 -71.62 38.52 -43.82
N VAL A 6 -71.15 38.92 -45.01
CA VAL A 6 -71.85 39.52 -46.17
C VAL A 6 -71.32 40.89 -46.63
N ARG A 7 -70.69 40.81 -47.82
CA ARG A 7 -70.55 41.71 -48.99
C ARG A 7 -71.38 43.01 -49.00
N THR A 8 -70.90 44.04 -49.72
CA THR A 8 -71.56 44.59 -50.93
C THR A 8 -70.58 45.48 -51.73
N VAL A 9 -70.71 45.45 -53.06
CA VAL A 9 -70.06 46.28 -54.11
C VAL A 9 -71.12 47.23 -54.69
N LEU A 10 -70.78 48.50 -54.98
CA LEU A 10 -71.31 49.37 -56.07
C LEU A 10 -70.57 50.74 -55.99
N VAL A 11 -69.66 51.13 -56.88
CA VAL A 11 -69.77 51.72 -58.23
C VAL A 11 -70.60 53.02 -58.32
N MET A 12 -69.92 54.17 -58.51
CA MET A 12 -70.17 55.08 -59.65
C MET A 12 -69.02 56.09 -59.91
N PHE A 13 -68.73 56.23 -61.20
CA PHE A 13 -67.90 57.20 -61.97
C PHE A 13 -68.19 58.68 -61.63
N ALA A 14 -67.42 59.73 -61.95
CA ALA A 14 -66.28 60.09 -62.81
C ALA A 14 -65.69 61.41 -62.22
N LEU A 15 -64.52 61.96 -62.57
CA LEU A 15 -64.05 62.41 -63.87
C LEU A 15 -62.58 62.88 -63.74
N PHE A 16 -61.85 62.78 -64.85
CA PHE A 16 -60.42 63.02 -65.02
C PHE A 16 -59.96 64.48 -64.86
N SER A 17 -58.78 64.69 -64.24
CA SER A 17 -57.80 65.73 -64.65
C SER A 17 -56.36 65.37 -64.22
N LEU A 18 -55.55 65.03 -65.22
CA LEU A 18 -54.09 65.11 -65.41
C LEU A 18 -53.06 64.93 -64.26
N PHE A 19 -52.24 63.87 -64.42
CA PHE A 19 -50.76 63.74 -64.32
C PHE A 19 -49.96 64.97 -63.85
N SER A 20 -49.00 64.86 -62.93
CA SER A 20 -47.78 64.04 -63.09
C SER A 20 -47.12 63.59 -61.77
N LEU A 21 -46.82 62.29 -61.68
CA LEU A 21 -45.92 61.65 -60.71
C LEU A 21 -44.46 61.94 -61.12
N PHE A 22 -43.65 62.48 -60.22
CA PHE A 22 -42.19 62.40 -60.36
C PHE A 22 -41.75 60.94 -60.19
N SER A 23 -41.54 60.27 -61.32
CA SER A 23 -40.79 59.01 -61.43
C SER A 23 -39.32 59.28 -61.11
N CYS A 24 -38.87 58.98 -59.89
CA CYS A 24 -37.44 58.84 -59.61
C CYS A 24 -36.95 57.51 -60.19
N SER A 25 -36.46 57.52 -61.43
CA SER A 25 -35.74 56.39 -62.02
C SER A 25 -34.39 56.20 -61.32
N GLY A 26 -34.11 54.99 -60.82
CA GLY A 26 -32.77 54.63 -60.32
C GLY A 26 -31.76 54.54 -61.46
N GLU A 27 -30.49 54.81 -61.16
CA GLU A 27 -29.38 54.78 -62.12
C GLU A 27 -28.85 53.36 -62.31
N ASN A 28 -28.43 53.04 -63.53
CA ASN A 28 -27.76 51.77 -63.84
C ASN A 28 -26.30 51.86 -63.38
N LEU A 29 -25.87 50.89 -62.56
CA LEU A 29 -24.47 50.72 -62.15
C LEU A 29 -24.05 49.26 -62.33
N GLU A 30 -22.77 49.02 -62.61
CA GLU A 30 -22.22 47.66 -62.73
C GLU A 30 -21.59 47.24 -61.40
N LEU A 31 -22.12 46.16 -60.79
CA LEU A 31 -21.52 45.55 -59.62
C LEU A 31 -20.61 44.40 -60.06
N LYS A 32 -19.32 44.50 -59.74
CA LYS A 32 -18.33 43.43 -59.93
C LYS A 32 -17.89 42.86 -58.59
N VAL A 33 -17.97 41.55 -58.43
CA VAL A 33 -17.50 40.85 -57.24
C VAL A 33 -16.53 39.76 -57.67
N LYS A 34 -15.34 39.75 -57.09
CA LYS A 34 -14.38 38.66 -57.21
C LYS A 34 -14.33 37.92 -55.87
N ALA A 35 -14.96 36.76 -55.79
CA ALA A 35 -14.97 35.94 -54.59
C ALA A 35 -13.80 34.95 -54.58
N ARG A 36 -13.14 34.83 -53.43
CA ARG A 36 -12.07 33.87 -53.18
C ARG A 36 -12.30 33.11 -51.89
N LEU A 37 -11.80 31.88 -51.85
CA LEU A 37 -11.80 31.02 -50.67
C LEU A 37 -10.42 30.37 -50.59
N ASP A 38 -9.70 30.63 -49.50
CA ASP A 38 -8.30 30.20 -49.33
C ASP A 38 -7.39 30.69 -50.46
N GLY A 39 -7.63 31.91 -50.96
CA GLY A 39 -6.90 32.52 -52.06
C GLY A 39 -7.18 31.94 -53.46
N GLN A 40 -8.05 30.93 -53.58
CA GLN A 40 -8.51 30.38 -54.85
C GLN A 40 -9.85 30.97 -55.27
N PRO A 41 -10.17 31.04 -56.58
CA PRO A 41 -11.50 31.44 -57.04
C PRO A 41 -12.65 30.66 -56.37
N ALA A 42 -13.58 31.37 -55.74
CA ALA A 42 -14.74 30.78 -55.12
C ALA A 42 -15.91 30.77 -56.10
N ALA A 43 -16.01 29.71 -56.91
CA ALA A 43 -17.15 29.49 -57.80
C ALA A 43 -18.45 29.28 -57.02
N GLU A 44 -19.61 29.61 -57.60
CA GLU A 44 -20.94 29.42 -56.98
C GLU A 44 -21.10 30.10 -55.61
N ALA A 45 -20.37 31.16 -55.33
CA ALA A 45 -20.61 32.01 -54.18
C ALA A 45 -21.81 32.91 -54.50
N LYS A 46 -22.78 32.94 -53.58
CA LYS A 46 -24.00 33.73 -53.70
C LYS A 46 -23.69 35.19 -53.41
N VAL A 47 -24.03 36.06 -54.36
CA VAL A 47 -23.95 37.52 -54.22
C VAL A 47 -25.35 38.07 -53.99
N THR A 48 -25.55 38.73 -52.85
CA THR A 48 -26.80 39.42 -52.50
C THR A 48 -26.53 40.91 -52.35
N VAL A 49 -27.53 41.72 -52.70
CA VAL A 49 -27.49 43.17 -52.58
C VAL A 49 -28.74 43.62 -51.83
N ASP A 50 -28.58 44.35 -50.73
CA ASP A 50 -29.67 44.76 -49.84
C ASP A 50 -30.59 43.59 -49.43
N LYS A 51 -29.99 42.42 -49.19
CA LYS A 51 -30.64 41.13 -48.87
C LYS A 51 -31.37 40.44 -50.03
N GLU A 52 -31.34 40.99 -51.24
CA GLU A 52 -31.89 40.34 -52.44
C GLU A 52 -30.79 39.63 -53.24
N GLU A 53 -31.02 38.37 -53.60
CA GLU A 53 -30.07 37.57 -54.39
C GLU A 53 -29.93 38.12 -55.81
N GLN A 54 -28.69 38.39 -56.21
CA GLN A 54 -28.38 38.92 -57.54
C GLN A 54 -27.83 37.85 -58.49
N GLY A 55 -27.18 36.82 -57.95
CA GLY A 55 -26.72 35.64 -58.69
C GLY A 55 -25.54 34.96 -58.00
N LEU A 56 -24.91 34.04 -58.73
CA LEU A 56 -23.76 33.25 -58.28
C LEU A 56 -22.50 33.65 -59.04
N THR A 57 -21.33 33.57 -58.42
CA THR A 57 -20.04 33.70 -59.11
C THR A 57 -19.79 32.56 -60.08
N GLY A 58 -19.13 32.85 -61.21
CA GLY A 58 -18.70 31.88 -62.20
C GLY A 58 -17.54 31.00 -61.71
N THR A 59 -17.08 30.08 -62.56
CA THR A 59 -15.96 29.15 -62.24
C THR A 59 -14.63 29.86 -61.95
N ASP A 60 -14.48 31.09 -62.45
CA ASP A 60 -13.36 32.00 -62.19
C ASP A 60 -13.53 32.84 -60.90
N GLY A 61 -14.60 32.60 -60.14
CA GLY A 61 -14.93 33.30 -58.90
C GLY A 61 -15.47 34.71 -59.13
N VAL A 62 -15.79 35.10 -60.37
CA VAL A 62 -16.24 36.46 -60.71
C VAL A 62 -17.75 36.50 -60.92
N PHE A 63 -18.38 37.56 -60.45
CA PHE A 63 -19.77 37.93 -60.71
C PHE A 63 -19.79 39.36 -61.24
N SER A 64 -20.50 39.61 -62.35
CA SER A 64 -20.78 40.96 -62.84
C SER A 64 -22.24 41.10 -63.23
N LYS A 65 -22.91 42.15 -62.77
CA LYS A 65 -24.31 42.44 -63.12
C LYS A 65 -24.60 43.93 -63.06
N ILE A 66 -25.40 44.42 -64.01
CA ILE A 66 -25.96 45.77 -63.94
C ILE A 66 -27.15 45.76 -62.98
N ILE A 67 -27.12 46.61 -61.96
CA ILE A 67 -28.20 46.81 -60.99
C ILE A 67 -28.68 48.27 -61.00
N LYS A 68 -29.93 48.50 -60.62
CA LYS A 68 -30.53 49.85 -60.54
C LYS A 68 -30.62 50.30 -59.09
N ARG A 69 -30.03 51.47 -58.77
CA ARG A 69 -30.10 52.07 -57.43
C ARG A 69 -30.19 53.59 -57.52
N LYS A 70 -30.80 54.23 -56.51
CA LYS A 70 -30.90 55.69 -56.46
C LYS A 70 -29.56 56.29 -56.01
N PRO A 71 -29.11 57.42 -56.59
CA PRO A 71 -27.95 58.15 -56.10
C PRO A 71 -28.11 58.53 -54.61
N GLY A 72 -27.01 58.49 -53.87
CA GLY A 72 -26.96 58.80 -52.43
C GLY A 72 -27.38 57.67 -51.49
N VAL A 73 -27.89 56.54 -52.00
CA VAL A 73 -28.23 55.36 -51.18
C VAL A 73 -26.98 54.55 -50.87
N GLU A 74 -26.83 54.14 -49.61
CA GLU A 74 -25.86 53.12 -49.21
C GLU A 74 -26.40 51.73 -49.56
N VAL A 75 -25.60 50.93 -50.26
CA VAL A 75 -25.94 49.61 -50.78
C VAL A 75 -25.06 48.58 -50.10
N GLU A 76 -25.67 47.57 -49.46
CA GLU A 76 -24.97 46.45 -48.84
C GLU A 76 -24.79 45.31 -49.85
N VAL A 77 -23.57 44.80 -49.98
CA VAL A 77 -23.23 43.62 -50.77
C VAL A 77 -22.75 42.52 -49.83
N ILE A 78 -23.41 41.36 -49.86
CA ILE A 78 -23.00 40.19 -49.09
C ILE A 78 -22.67 39.05 -50.04
N VAL A 79 -21.50 38.46 -49.86
CA VAL A 79 -21.04 37.27 -50.58
C VAL A 79 -20.99 36.11 -49.60
N SER A 80 -21.76 35.05 -49.88
CA SER A 80 -21.85 33.88 -49.02
C SER A 80 -21.67 32.59 -49.81
N LYS A 81 -21.04 31.58 -49.22
CA LYS A 81 -20.92 30.25 -49.83
C LYS A 81 -21.17 29.20 -48.76
N GLU A 82 -21.94 28.17 -49.11
CA GLU A 82 -22.13 27.00 -48.26
C GLU A 82 -21.40 25.81 -48.86
N MET A 83 -20.66 25.06 -48.04
CA MET A 83 -19.93 23.87 -48.45
C MET A 83 -19.95 22.82 -47.32
N PRO A 84 -20.23 21.54 -47.62
CA PRO A 84 -20.16 20.48 -46.61
C PRO A 84 -18.79 20.40 -45.95
N GLY A 85 -18.74 20.37 -44.62
CA GLY A 85 -17.46 20.32 -43.88
C GLY A 85 -16.78 21.68 -43.67
N TYR A 86 -17.40 22.77 -44.13
CA TYR A 86 -16.91 24.14 -43.96
C TYR A 86 -17.92 25.00 -43.21
N ARG A 87 -17.40 25.89 -42.38
CA ARG A 87 -18.10 27.05 -41.83
C ARG A 87 -17.50 28.29 -42.47
N ILE A 88 -18.19 28.84 -43.45
CA ILE A 88 -17.73 29.97 -44.24
C ILE A 88 -18.47 31.21 -43.74
N GLN A 89 -17.72 32.22 -43.29
CA GLN A 89 -18.32 33.48 -42.91
C GLN A 89 -18.67 34.29 -44.16
N PRO A 90 -19.91 34.80 -44.28
CA PRO A 90 -20.26 35.70 -45.36
C PRO A 90 -19.37 36.95 -45.33
N TRP A 91 -18.83 37.31 -46.48
CA TRP A 91 -18.13 38.57 -46.66
C TRP A 91 -19.16 39.68 -46.88
N LYS A 92 -18.92 40.87 -46.30
CA LYS A 92 -19.79 42.03 -46.42
C LYS A 92 -19.01 43.27 -46.83
N GLY A 93 -19.58 44.04 -47.73
CA GLY A 93 -19.10 45.38 -48.09
C GLY A 93 -20.26 46.32 -48.35
N THR A 94 -20.02 47.62 -48.22
CA THR A 94 -21.00 48.64 -48.59
C THR A 94 -20.39 49.65 -49.54
N PHE A 95 -21.24 50.30 -50.32
CA PHE A 95 -20.86 51.47 -51.11
C PHE A 95 -22.02 52.45 -51.21
N VAL A 96 -21.71 53.73 -51.38
CA VAL A 96 -22.71 54.76 -51.64
C VAL A 96 -22.76 55.04 -53.14
N VAL A 97 -23.96 55.02 -53.71
CA VAL A 97 -24.18 55.27 -55.14
C VAL A 97 -23.87 56.74 -55.45
N LYS A 98 -22.85 57.00 -56.26
CA LYS A 98 -22.46 58.35 -56.69
C LYS A 98 -23.39 58.86 -57.80
N LEU A 99 -23.48 60.19 -57.96
CA LEU A 99 -24.14 60.79 -59.12
C LEU A 99 -23.35 60.48 -60.40
N PRO A 100 -23.99 60.02 -61.49
CA PRO A 100 -23.29 59.67 -62.73
C PRO A 100 -22.59 60.87 -63.35
N LYS A 101 -21.36 60.66 -63.86
CA LYS A 101 -20.76 61.57 -64.84
C LYS A 101 -21.34 61.23 -66.22
N SER A 102 -21.71 62.24 -67.02
CA SER A 102 -22.55 62.07 -68.21
C SER A 102 -22.08 60.92 -69.14
N GLY A 103 -22.92 59.89 -69.30
CA GLY A 103 -22.76 58.84 -70.29
C GLY A 103 -22.01 57.57 -69.86
N THR A 104 -21.51 57.46 -68.62
CA THR A 104 -20.77 56.27 -68.14
C THR A 104 -21.52 55.52 -67.03
N VAL A 105 -21.60 54.19 -67.15
CA VAL A 105 -22.09 53.30 -66.07
C VAL A 105 -20.96 53.15 -65.04
N ASP A 106 -21.19 53.60 -63.81
CA ASP A 106 -20.21 53.47 -62.74
C ASP A 106 -20.02 51.99 -62.34
N VAL A 107 -18.77 51.57 -62.17
CA VAL A 107 -18.40 50.22 -61.75
C VAL A 107 -17.99 50.21 -60.29
N TYR A 108 -18.65 49.37 -59.50
CA TYR A 108 -18.32 49.14 -58.10
C TYR A 108 -17.75 47.72 -57.97
N ALA A 109 -16.47 47.62 -57.63
CA ALA A 109 -15.73 46.37 -57.60
C ALA A 109 -15.36 45.97 -56.17
N PHE A 110 -15.59 44.71 -55.82
CA PHE A 110 -15.21 44.13 -54.53
C PHE A 110 -14.38 42.86 -54.70
N ASP A 111 -13.35 42.72 -53.86
CA ASP A 111 -12.58 41.48 -53.70
C ASP A 111 -12.99 40.84 -52.37
N ALA A 112 -13.79 39.78 -52.47
CA ALA A 112 -14.43 39.12 -51.34
C ALA A 112 -13.66 37.83 -50.99
N GLU A 113 -12.68 37.92 -50.09
CA GLU A 113 -12.03 36.75 -49.50
C GLU A 113 -12.92 36.18 -48.38
N LEU A 114 -13.45 34.98 -48.59
CA LEU A 114 -14.31 34.28 -47.65
C LEU A 114 -13.47 33.55 -46.60
N ALA A 115 -13.71 33.86 -45.32
CA ALA A 115 -13.02 33.18 -44.23
C ALA A 115 -13.69 31.82 -43.94
N ALA A 116 -12.97 30.72 -44.20
CA ALA A 116 -13.42 29.36 -43.91
C ALA A 116 -12.76 28.74 -42.67
N THR A 117 -13.57 28.10 -41.84
CA THR A 117 -13.13 27.10 -40.85
C THR A 117 -13.61 25.73 -41.31
N ARG A 118 -12.72 24.74 -41.34
CA ARG A 118 -13.07 23.36 -41.69
C ARG A 118 -13.35 22.59 -40.42
N TYR A 119 -14.14 21.52 -40.50
CA TYR A 119 -14.33 20.63 -39.36
C TYR A 119 -14.34 19.17 -39.77
N ILE A 120 -13.96 18.30 -38.83
CA ILE A 120 -14.18 16.86 -38.86
C ILE A 120 -14.96 16.44 -37.63
N THR A 121 -15.59 15.27 -37.69
CA THR A 121 -16.31 14.68 -36.55
C THR A 121 -15.59 13.41 -36.10
N ILE A 122 -15.29 13.32 -34.81
CA ILE A 122 -14.70 12.14 -34.18
C ILE A 122 -15.77 11.49 -33.31
N SER A 123 -16.07 10.22 -33.54
CA SER A 123 -17.07 9.46 -32.77
C SER A 123 -16.38 8.36 -31.98
N ALA A 124 -16.27 8.53 -30.67
CA ALA A 124 -15.71 7.53 -29.76
C ALA A 124 -16.80 6.55 -29.31
N THR A 125 -16.58 5.27 -29.56
CA THR A 125 -17.54 4.19 -29.24
C THR A 125 -16.82 3.03 -28.59
N ASP A 126 -17.53 2.20 -27.83
CA ASP A 126 -17.09 0.88 -27.40
C ASP A 126 -18.19 -0.17 -27.69
N ARG A 127 -18.02 -1.40 -27.21
CA ARG A 127 -19.04 -2.47 -27.41
C ARG A 127 -20.40 -2.17 -26.75
N SER A 128 -20.43 -1.28 -25.75
CA SER A 128 -21.65 -0.93 -25.01
C SER A 128 -22.34 0.33 -25.55
N GLY A 129 -21.67 1.11 -26.41
CA GLY A 129 -22.24 2.28 -27.05
C GLY A 129 -21.28 3.46 -27.11
N PRO A 130 -21.78 4.70 -27.15
CA PRO A 130 -20.94 5.89 -27.21
C PRO A 130 -20.14 6.13 -25.94
N VAL A 131 -18.91 6.64 -26.09
CA VAL A 131 -18.01 6.92 -24.96
C VAL A 131 -17.86 8.42 -24.75
N ALA A 132 -18.55 8.93 -23.73
CA ALA A 132 -18.49 10.33 -23.32
C ALA A 132 -17.20 10.69 -22.56
N ASP A 133 -16.84 11.97 -22.58
CA ASP A 133 -15.64 12.56 -21.96
C ASP A 133 -14.32 11.85 -22.33
N ALA A 134 -14.21 11.30 -23.55
CA ALA A 134 -12.96 10.80 -24.07
C ALA A 134 -12.14 11.99 -24.59
N THR A 135 -10.93 12.17 -24.06
CA THR A 135 -10.02 13.24 -24.48
C THR A 135 -9.51 12.99 -25.90
N VAL A 136 -9.67 13.98 -26.77
CA VAL A 136 -9.19 13.99 -28.14
C VAL A 136 -7.95 14.88 -28.23
N LYS A 137 -6.89 14.36 -28.86
CA LYS A 137 -5.68 15.13 -29.18
C LYS A 137 -5.39 15.08 -30.68
N VAL A 138 -4.92 16.20 -31.21
CA VAL A 138 -4.48 16.37 -32.59
C VAL A 138 -3.03 16.85 -32.57
N ALA A 139 -2.13 16.15 -33.27
CA ALA A 139 -0.69 16.43 -33.26
C ALA A 139 -0.11 16.53 -31.83
N GLY A 140 -0.58 15.65 -30.93
CA GLY A 140 -0.16 15.60 -29.52
C GLY A 140 -0.79 16.65 -28.60
N LYS A 141 -1.46 17.68 -29.13
CA LYS A 141 -2.14 18.72 -28.35
C LYS A 141 -3.59 18.31 -28.06
N GLU A 142 -4.02 18.44 -26.80
CA GLU A 142 -5.42 18.25 -26.42
C GLU A 142 -6.29 19.35 -27.04
N VAL A 143 -7.33 18.92 -27.76
CA VAL A 143 -8.25 19.81 -28.49
C VAL A 143 -9.66 19.81 -27.89
N GLY A 144 -10.00 18.80 -27.08
CA GLY A 144 -11.28 18.74 -26.40
C GLY A 144 -11.64 17.32 -25.96
N LYS A 145 -12.91 17.13 -25.60
CA LYS A 145 -13.47 15.84 -25.16
C LYS A 145 -14.76 15.54 -25.90
N THR A 146 -15.08 14.26 -26.05
CA THR A 146 -16.37 13.82 -26.60
C THR A 146 -17.53 14.17 -25.68
N ASP A 147 -18.68 14.49 -26.26
CA ASP A 147 -19.94 14.77 -25.58
C ASP A 147 -20.64 13.49 -25.08
N ALA A 148 -21.87 13.63 -24.55
CA ALA A 148 -22.67 12.52 -24.04
C ALA A 148 -23.02 11.46 -25.12
N GLN A 149 -22.98 11.85 -26.39
CA GLN A 149 -23.19 10.98 -27.55
C GLN A 149 -21.88 10.41 -28.10
N GLY A 150 -20.76 10.61 -27.39
CA GLY A 150 -19.44 10.15 -27.80
C GLY A 150 -18.85 10.93 -28.98
N VAL A 151 -19.39 12.10 -29.31
CA VAL A 151 -19.00 12.88 -30.49
C VAL A 151 -18.14 14.08 -30.10
N PHE A 152 -17.12 14.38 -30.89
CA PHE A 152 -16.34 15.61 -30.82
C PHE A 152 -16.14 16.20 -32.20
N VAL A 153 -16.43 17.48 -32.38
CA VAL A 153 -16.21 18.21 -33.63
C VAL A 153 -14.90 19.00 -33.53
N TYR A 154 -13.92 18.65 -34.34
CA TYR A 154 -12.63 19.34 -34.39
C TYR A 154 -12.62 20.36 -35.53
N GLU A 155 -12.47 21.64 -35.19
CA GLU A 155 -12.41 22.75 -36.13
C GLU A 155 -10.97 23.22 -36.38
N TYR A 156 -10.63 23.52 -37.64
CA TYR A 156 -9.30 23.95 -38.04
C TYR A 156 -9.32 24.92 -39.22
N LYS A 157 -8.41 25.91 -39.19
CA LYS A 157 -8.27 26.94 -40.23
C LYS A 157 -7.24 26.59 -41.30
N THR A 158 -6.21 25.83 -40.95
CA THR A 158 -5.11 25.47 -41.85
C THR A 158 -4.87 23.95 -41.80
N LEU A 159 -4.73 23.32 -42.97
CA LEU A 159 -4.49 21.88 -43.07
C LEU A 159 -2.98 21.59 -42.97
N PRO A 160 -2.54 20.66 -42.11
CA PRO A 160 -1.15 20.21 -42.13
C PRO A 160 -0.84 19.52 -43.47
N LYS A 161 0.22 19.94 -44.18
CA LYS A 161 0.60 19.40 -45.50
C LYS A 161 0.84 17.87 -45.50
N SER A 162 1.20 17.30 -44.36
CA SER A 162 1.54 15.88 -44.17
C SER A 162 0.45 15.04 -43.45
N GLY A 163 -0.72 15.61 -43.15
CA GLY A 163 -1.75 14.96 -42.32
C GLY A 163 -1.59 15.22 -40.82
N ALA A 164 -2.46 14.63 -40.00
CA ALA A 164 -2.51 14.85 -38.56
C ALA A 164 -2.52 13.52 -37.76
N ASP A 165 -1.86 13.52 -36.61
CA ASP A 165 -1.93 12.43 -35.64
C ASP A 165 -3.11 12.66 -34.69
N LEU A 166 -4.10 11.78 -34.75
CA LEU A 166 -5.26 11.79 -33.87
C LEU A 166 -5.09 10.74 -32.78
N THR A 167 -5.34 11.12 -31.53
CA THR A 167 -5.42 10.17 -30.42
C THR A 167 -6.67 10.42 -29.59
N VAL A 168 -7.36 9.34 -29.19
CA VAL A 168 -8.51 9.39 -28.29
C VAL A 168 -8.20 8.56 -27.04
N THR A 169 -8.37 9.15 -25.86
CA THR A 169 -8.01 8.53 -24.56
C THR A 169 -9.15 8.66 -23.56
N LYS A 170 -9.47 7.57 -22.84
CA LYS A 170 -10.43 7.54 -21.73
C LYS A 170 -9.91 6.64 -20.62
N SER A 171 -10.12 7.02 -19.36
CA SER A 171 -9.77 6.16 -18.21
C SER A 171 -10.49 4.81 -18.31
N GLY A 172 -9.76 3.71 -18.10
CA GLY A 172 -10.28 2.35 -18.26
C GLY A 172 -10.27 1.81 -19.70
N TYR A 173 -9.83 2.60 -20.68
CA TYR A 173 -9.72 2.19 -22.08
C TYR A 173 -8.27 2.26 -22.60
N ALA A 174 -7.99 1.47 -23.62
CA ALA A 174 -6.79 1.59 -24.43
C ALA A 174 -6.80 2.90 -25.22
N THR A 175 -5.61 3.45 -25.52
CA THR A 175 -5.49 4.65 -26.34
C THR A 175 -5.72 4.32 -27.81
N TRP A 176 -6.73 4.93 -28.43
CA TRP A 176 -6.94 4.83 -29.87
C TRP A 176 -6.11 5.85 -30.61
N ARG A 177 -5.53 5.49 -31.77
CA ARG A 177 -4.67 6.35 -32.58
C ARG A 177 -4.94 6.17 -34.08
N LYS A 178 -4.88 7.27 -34.84
CA LYS A 178 -4.91 7.25 -36.32
C LYS A 178 -4.09 8.40 -36.88
N THR A 179 -3.26 8.11 -37.88
CA THR A 179 -2.49 9.12 -38.63
C THR A 179 -2.99 9.16 -40.07
N GLY A 180 -3.23 10.35 -40.61
CA GLY A 180 -3.64 10.50 -42.01
C GLY A 180 -4.06 11.91 -42.40
N LYS A 181 -4.44 12.09 -43.67
CA LYS A 181 -5.04 13.34 -44.15
C LYS A 181 -6.43 13.53 -43.54
N LEU A 182 -6.74 14.76 -43.15
CA LEU A 182 -8.06 15.15 -42.64
C LEU A 182 -8.85 15.82 -43.77
N GLU A 183 -9.98 15.24 -44.15
CA GLU A 183 -10.86 15.81 -45.17
C GLU A 183 -11.99 16.61 -44.51
N PRO A 184 -12.31 17.83 -44.97
CA PRO A 184 -13.43 18.59 -44.44
C PRO A 184 -14.73 17.79 -44.48
N GLY A 185 -15.44 17.72 -43.35
CA GLY A 185 -16.67 16.95 -43.20
C GLY A 185 -16.48 15.46 -42.88
N GLN A 186 -15.24 14.96 -42.85
CA GLN A 186 -14.96 13.55 -42.56
C GLN A 186 -15.46 13.14 -41.17
N LYS A 187 -16.04 11.94 -41.10
CA LYS A 187 -16.37 11.26 -39.84
C LYS A 187 -15.31 10.19 -39.55
N ILE A 188 -14.74 10.24 -38.35
CA ILE A 188 -13.70 9.32 -37.89
C ILE A 188 -14.25 8.55 -36.69
N GLU A 189 -14.41 7.23 -36.85
CA GLU A 189 -14.81 6.35 -35.78
C GLU A 189 -13.59 5.91 -34.96
N ALA A 190 -13.62 6.23 -33.66
CA ALA A 190 -12.61 5.85 -32.68
C ALA A 190 -13.18 4.77 -31.74
N THR A 191 -13.14 3.52 -32.19
CA THR A 191 -13.60 2.39 -31.38
C THR A 191 -12.59 2.09 -30.25
N LEU A 192 -12.95 2.46 -29.03
CA LEU A 192 -12.17 2.24 -27.83
C LEU A 192 -12.39 0.82 -27.30
N SER A 193 -11.30 0.17 -26.90
CA SER A 193 -11.34 -1.12 -26.21
C SER A 193 -11.07 -0.91 -24.72
N LYS A 194 -11.81 -1.60 -23.84
CA LYS A 194 -11.51 -1.59 -22.41
C LYS A 194 -10.10 -2.13 -22.17
N ARG A 195 -9.35 -1.47 -21.28
CA ARG A 195 -7.99 -1.85 -20.90
C ARG A 195 -8.03 -3.19 -20.18
N VAL A 196 -7.14 -4.10 -20.57
CA VAL A 196 -7.02 -5.42 -19.94
C VAL A 196 -6.04 -5.31 -18.76
N ILE A 197 -6.44 -5.82 -17.60
CA ILE A 197 -5.57 -5.89 -16.42
C ILE A 197 -5.16 -7.35 -16.24
N VAL A 198 -3.85 -7.59 -16.27
CA VAL A 198 -3.27 -8.91 -16.02
C VAL A 198 -2.56 -8.88 -14.68
N THR A 199 -3.09 -9.61 -13.71
CA THR A 199 -2.49 -9.81 -12.39
C THR A 199 -1.81 -11.17 -12.35
N ILE A 200 -0.52 -11.20 -12.04
CA ILE A 200 0.27 -12.42 -11.93
C ILE A 200 0.79 -12.50 -10.50
N SER A 201 0.50 -13.61 -9.83
CA SER A 201 0.96 -13.92 -8.48
C SER A 201 1.88 -15.14 -8.53
N THR A 202 3.14 -14.95 -8.20
CA THR A 202 4.14 -16.02 -8.08
C THR A 202 4.43 -16.31 -6.63
N LEU A 203 4.19 -17.55 -6.21
CA LEU A 203 4.20 -17.96 -4.81
C LEU A 203 5.15 -19.14 -4.61
N MET A 204 5.65 -19.30 -3.40
CA MET A 204 6.24 -20.55 -2.89
C MET A 204 5.49 -20.97 -1.64
N GLU A 205 5.68 -22.22 -1.23
CA GLU A 205 5.19 -22.71 0.06
C GLU A 205 6.24 -23.59 0.75
N GLU A 206 6.52 -23.29 2.02
CA GLU A 206 7.46 -24.02 2.85
C GLU A 206 6.93 -24.09 4.29
N TYR A 207 7.04 -25.25 4.94
CA TYR A 207 6.57 -25.50 6.31
C TYR A 207 5.09 -25.15 6.52
N GLY A 208 4.28 -25.35 5.48
CA GLY A 208 2.83 -25.09 5.47
C GLY A 208 2.46 -23.61 5.31
N GLN A 209 3.39 -22.79 4.84
CA GLN A 209 3.23 -21.33 4.75
C GLN A 209 3.55 -20.81 3.35
N SER A 210 2.64 -20.02 2.78
CA SER A 210 2.82 -19.45 1.44
C SER A 210 3.41 -18.03 1.49
N SER A 211 4.36 -17.76 0.60
CA SER A 211 4.97 -16.44 0.45
C SER A 211 5.16 -16.08 -1.02
N GLY A 212 5.08 -14.79 -1.34
CA GLY A 212 5.35 -14.28 -2.67
C GLY A 212 6.82 -14.32 -3.05
N ILE A 213 7.10 -14.59 -4.32
CA ILE A 213 8.45 -14.62 -4.87
C ILE A 213 8.71 -13.32 -5.65
N PRO A 214 9.57 -12.42 -5.15
CA PRO A 214 9.90 -11.19 -5.87
C PRO A 214 10.83 -11.46 -7.06
N GLY A 215 10.77 -10.57 -8.05
CA GLY A 215 11.74 -10.53 -9.14
C GLY A 215 11.52 -11.55 -10.26
N ILE A 216 10.42 -12.30 -10.26
CA ILE A 216 10.10 -13.25 -11.34
C ILE A 216 9.77 -12.46 -12.60
N ALA A 217 10.55 -12.69 -13.66
CA ALA A 217 10.36 -12.00 -14.93
C ALA A 217 9.15 -12.57 -15.66
N VAL A 218 8.30 -11.67 -16.12
CA VAL A 218 7.08 -11.98 -16.86
C VAL A 218 7.24 -11.52 -18.30
N ASN A 219 7.09 -12.47 -19.22
CA ASN A 219 7.02 -12.21 -20.65
C ASN A 219 5.61 -12.49 -21.15
N ILE A 220 5.03 -11.53 -21.89
CA ILE A 220 3.74 -11.69 -22.58
C ILE A 220 3.98 -11.41 -24.06
N ASN A 221 3.61 -12.36 -24.92
CA ASN A 221 3.89 -12.29 -26.36
C ASN A 221 5.39 -12.05 -26.65
N ASP A 222 6.23 -12.83 -25.97
CA ASP A 222 7.70 -12.83 -26.08
C ASP A 222 8.38 -11.48 -25.73
N LYS A 223 7.65 -10.58 -25.06
CA LYS A 223 8.18 -9.31 -24.56
C LYS A 223 8.12 -9.27 -23.03
N GLU A 224 9.22 -8.90 -22.39
CA GLU A 224 9.25 -8.70 -20.94
C GLU A 224 8.37 -7.49 -20.58
N VAL A 225 7.36 -7.72 -19.75
CA VAL A 225 6.41 -6.69 -19.31
C VAL A 225 6.71 -6.17 -17.90
N GLY A 226 7.54 -6.89 -17.15
CA GLY A 226 7.95 -6.51 -15.81
C GLY A 226 8.36 -7.70 -14.95
N LYS A 227 8.62 -7.42 -13.68
CA LYS A 227 8.98 -8.41 -12.65
C LYS A 227 8.02 -8.30 -11.48
N THR A 228 7.79 -9.41 -10.79
CA THR A 228 6.95 -9.44 -9.58
C THR A 228 7.55 -8.62 -8.45
N ASP A 229 6.70 -8.01 -7.63
CA ASP A 229 7.05 -7.17 -6.50
C ASP A 229 7.44 -7.98 -5.24
N ALA A 230 7.66 -7.31 -4.10
CA ALA A 230 7.99 -7.94 -2.82
C ALA A 230 6.93 -8.93 -2.29
N LYS A 231 5.69 -8.87 -2.78
CA LYS A 231 4.61 -9.79 -2.47
C LYS A 231 4.44 -10.88 -3.53
N GLY A 232 5.33 -10.94 -4.52
CA GLY A 232 5.26 -11.84 -5.65
C GLY A 232 4.18 -11.48 -6.65
N VAL A 233 3.75 -10.22 -6.72
CA VAL A 233 2.67 -9.78 -7.61
C VAL A 233 3.19 -8.86 -8.70
N LEU A 234 2.74 -9.06 -9.94
CA LEU A 234 2.85 -8.10 -11.04
C LEU A 234 1.45 -7.73 -11.54
N ILE A 235 1.17 -6.44 -11.66
CA ILE A 235 -0.05 -5.94 -12.32
C ILE A 235 0.37 -5.27 -13.62
N TYR A 236 0.06 -5.90 -14.75
CA TYR A 236 0.35 -5.39 -16.08
C TYR A 236 -0.92 -4.85 -16.75
N LYS A 237 -0.84 -3.62 -17.27
CA LYS A 237 -1.92 -2.97 -18.01
C LYS A 237 -1.67 -3.15 -19.51
N TYR A 238 -2.49 -3.96 -20.16
CA TYR A 238 -2.41 -4.21 -21.59
C TYR A 238 -3.38 -3.33 -22.36
N ASP A 239 -2.82 -2.50 -23.24
CA ASP A 239 -3.53 -1.54 -24.10
C ASP A 239 -3.69 -2.04 -25.56
N GLY A 240 -3.38 -3.31 -25.85
CA GLY A 240 -3.57 -3.90 -27.18
C GLY A 240 -4.97 -4.48 -27.39
N GLU A 241 -5.14 -5.22 -28.48
CA GLU A 241 -6.44 -5.82 -28.84
C GLU A 241 -6.89 -6.87 -27.82
N ALA A 242 -8.06 -6.63 -27.21
CA ALA A 242 -8.64 -7.55 -26.26
C ALA A 242 -9.22 -8.80 -26.95
N GLY A 243 -9.16 -9.95 -26.26
CA GLY A 243 -9.66 -11.25 -26.72
C GLY A 243 -8.63 -12.11 -27.45
N LYS A 244 -7.41 -11.62 -27.68
CA LYS A 244 -6.34 -12.40 -28.31
C LYS A 244 -5.71 -13.37 -27.32
N LYS A 245 -5.56 -14.64 -27.73
CA LYS A 245 -4.77 -15.65 -27.02
C LYS A 245 -3.28 -15.42 -27.31
N VAL A 246 -2.47 -15.20 -26.28
CA VAL A 246 -1.03 -14.92 -26.41
C VAL A 246 -0.21 -15.84 -25.51
N PRO A 247 1.05 -16.15 -25.84
CA PRO A 247 1.93 -16.89 -24.95
C PRO A 247 2.31 -16.03 -23.75
N LEU A 248 2.39 -16.66 -22.57
CA LEU A 248 2.90 -16.08 -21.34
C LEU A 248 3.99 -16.99 -20.78
N THR A 249 5.13 -16.40 -20.46
CA THR A 249 6.27 -17.10 -19.88
C THR A 249 6.69 -16.44 -18.56
N LEU A 250 6.85 -17.24 -17.52
CA LEU A 250 7.45 -16.85 -16.24
C LEU A 250 8.84 -17.45 -16.15
N SER A 251 9.86 -16.62 -15.96
CA SER A 251 11.25 -17.04 -15.81
C SER A 251 11.66 -16.91 -14.34
N ALA A 252 11.90 -18.06 -13.70
CA ALA A 252 12.17 -18.22 -12.28
C ALA A 252 13.50 -18.97 -12.06
N PRO A 253 14.65 -18.37 -12.41
CA PRO A 253 15.96 -18.96 -12.14
C PRO A 253 16.13 -19.29 -10.65
N GLY A 254 16.64 -20.48 -10.35
CA GLY A 254 16.74 -21.00 -8.98
C GLY A 254 15.46 -21.63 -8.44
N TYR A 255 14.41 -21.74 -9.26
CA TYR A 255 13.17 -22.41 -8.91
C TYR A 255 12.77 -23.49 -9.92
N ILE A 256 11.79 -24.29 -9.54
CA ILE A 256 11.21 -25.37 -10.31
C ILE A 256 9.73 -25.07 -10.56
N PRO A 257 9.28 -25.06 -11.84
CA PRO A 257 10.14 -25.10 -13.03
C PRO A 257 10.93 -23.80 -13.17
N GLU A 258 12.13 -23.86 -13.77
CA GLU A 258 12.95 -22.65 -14.02
C GLU A 258 12.25 -21.71 -15.02
N THR A 259 11.48 -22.29 -15.94
CA THR A 259 10.63 -21.54 -16.86
C THR A 259 9.26 -22.20 -16.92
N TRP A 260 8.21 -21.42 -16.72
CA TRP A 260 6.84 -21.87 -16.90
C TRP A 260 6.19 -21.16 -18.09
N LYS A 261 5.60 -21.92 -19.00
CA LYS A 261 4.94 -21.40 -20.20
C LYS A 261 3.46 -21.77 -20.21
N THR A 262 2.61 -20.83 -20.60
CA THR A 262 1.19 -21.03 -20.82
C THR A 262 0.69 -20.12 -21.95
N SER A 263 -0.60 -20.18 -22.27
CA SER A 263 -1.26 -19.18 -23.12
C SER A 263 -2.44 -18.57 -22.38
N VAL A 264 -2.62 -17.26 -22.54
CA VAL A 264 -3.62 -16.47 -21.84
C VAL A 264 -4.44 -15.65 -22.84
N VAL A 265 -5.76 -15.57 -22.64
CA VAL A 265 -6.63 -14.70 -23.43
C VAL A 265 -6.66 -13.33 -22.76
N LEU A 266 -6.15 -12.31 -23.44
CA LEU A 266 -6.08 -10.95 -22.90
C LEU A 266 -7.45 -10.27 -23.03
N GLY A 267 -8.36 -10.48 -22.08
CA GLY A 267 -9.67 -9.82 -22.06
C GLY A 267 -10.18 -9.61 -20.65
N GLY A 268 -10.73 -8.43 -20.36
CA GLY A 268 -11.24 -8.08 -19.03
C GLY A 268 -10.15 -8.07 -17.96
N GLU A 269 -10.43 -8.68 -16.81
CA GLU A 269 -9.46 -8.93 -15.75
C GLU A 269 -8.96 -10.37 -15.82
N VAL A 270 -7.65 -10.54 -15.87
CA VAL A 270 -6.99 -11.83 -15.95
C VAL A 270 -6.14 -12.01 -14.70
N SER A 271 -6.40 -13.05 -13.92
CA SER A 271 -5.60 -13.39 -12.74
C SER A 271 -4.92 -14.74 -12.92
N ILE A 272 -3.61 -14.79 -12.78
CA ILE A 272 -2.80 -16.00 -12.88
C ILE A 272 -2.04 -16.16 -11.56
N GLN A 273 -2.19 -17.31 -10.92
CA GLN A 273 -1.43 -17.68 -9.74
C GLN A 273 -0.56 -18.89 -10.05
N ARG A 274 0.74 -18.83 -9.72
CA ARG A 274 1.69 -19.91 -9.98
C ARG A 274 2.58 -20.15 -8.78
N TYR A 275 2.69 -21.42 -8.39
CA TYR A 275 3.65 -21.88 -7.39
C TYR A 275 4.97 -22.29 -8.05
N PHE A 276 6.06 -21.96 -7.39
CA PHE A 276 7.42 -22.34 -7.73
C PHE A 276 8.11 -22.90 -6.49
N TYR A 277 9.01 -23.84 -6.70
CA TYR A 277 9.72 -24.53 -5.62
C TYR A 277 11.22 -24.30 -5.74
N PRO A 278 11.92 -23.91 -4.67
CA PRO A 278 13.32 -23.55 -4.78
C PRO A 278 14.18 -24.79 -5.09
N THR A 279 15.14 -24.65 -6.00
CA THR A 279 16.08 -25.75 -6.31
C THR A 279 17.02 -26.04 -5.15
N THR A 280 17.24 -25.05 -4.27
CA THR A 280 17.98 -25.16 -3.01
C THR A 280 17.08 -24.67 -1.88
N PRO A 281 16.80 -25.48 -0.85
CA PRO A 281 15.94 -25.03 0.25
C PRO A 281 16.58 -23.86 0.99
N ARG A 282 15.76 -22.89 1.42
CA ARG A 282 16.27 -21.77 2.21
C ARG A 282 16.60 -22.21 3.63
N SER A 283 17.60 -21.57 4.23
CA SER A 283 17.86 -21.72 5.66
C SER A 283 16.68 -21.21 6.49
N ILE A 284 16.31 -21.97 7.53
CA ILE A 284 15.27 -21.62 8.49
C ILE A 284 15.84 -20.55 9.44
N ARG A 285 15.32 -19.33 9.37
CA ARG A 285 15.76 -18.24 10.26
C ARG A 285 15.28 -18.55 11.67
N THR A 286 16.21 -18.82 12.54
CA THR A 286 15.97 -19.41 13.85
C THR A 286 16.59 -18.53 14.91
N GLY A 287 15.79 -18.09 15.88
CA GLY A 287 16.27 -17.29 16.99
C GLY A 287 16.11 -18.03 18.31
N ILE A 288 17.15 -18.03 19.13
CA ILE A 288 17.06 -18.48 20.52
C ILE A 288 16.56 -17.29 21.34
N TYR A 289 15.35 -17.39 21.87
CA TYR A 289 14.79 -16.32 22.69
C TYR A 289 15.52 -16.22 24.04
N ARG A 290 15.58 -17.36 24.77
CA ARG A 290 16.37 -17.58 26.01
C ARG A 290 16.13 -18.97 26.63
N PHE A 291 16.94 -19.32 27.62
CA PHE A 291 16.81 -20.47 28.54
C PHE A 291 16.52 -20.00 29.97
N VAL A 292 15.72 -20.77 30.72
CA VAL A 292 15.32 -20.46 32.11
C VAL A 292 15.64 -21.53 33.12
N SER A 293 15.75 -21.14 34.38
CA SER A 293 15.69 -22.09 35.48
C SER A 293 14.28 -22.68 35.60
N ASN A 294 14.17 -24.01 35.67
CA ASN A 294 12.97 -24.72 36.13
C ASN A 294 13.19 -25.37 37.51
N THR A 295 14.20 -24.92 38.26
CA THR A 295 14.46 -25.37 39.63
C THR A 295 14.39 -24.20 40.58
N ALA A 296 13.46 -24.27 41.54
CA ALA A 296 13.29 -23.25 42.56
C ALA A 296 14.56 -23.09 43.41
N SER A 297 14.94 -21.84 43.71
CA SER A 297 15.98 -21.51 44.71
C SER A 297 17.40 -21.92 44.35
N VAL A 298 17.67 -22.28 43.09
CA VAL A 298 19.03 -22.51 42.60
C VAL A 298 19.38 -21.39 41.65
N ASP A 299 20.46 -20.66 41.94
CA ASP A 299 20.99 -19.69 40.99
C ASP A 299 21.67 -20.43 39.83
N LEU A 300 21.06 -20.33 38.66
CA LEU A 300 21.54 -20.96 37.43
C LEU A 300 21.99 -19.94 36.39
N LYS A 301 22.11 -18.65 36.72
CA LYS A 301 22.33 -17.59 35.73
C LYS A 301 23.47 -17.89 34.75
N ASP A 302 24.65 -18.24 35.26
CA ASP A 302 25.81 -18.55 34.43
C ASP A 302 25.61 -19.84 33.60
N VAL A 303 24.94 -20.84 34.18
CA VAL A 303 24.60 -22.10 33.52
C VAL A 303 23.62 -21.86 32.36
N LEU A 304 22.63 -20.97 32.54
CA LEU A 304 21.67 -20.60 31.49
C LEU A 304 22.38 -19.88 30.34
N SER A 305 23.19 -18.87 30.64
CA SER A 305 23.96 -18.15 29.62
C SER A 305 24.94 -19.07 28.88
N GLN A 306 25.62 -19.99 29.60
CA GLN A 306 26.49 -20.98 28.97
C GLN A 306 25.71 -21.96 28.08
N THR A 307 24.51 -22.37 28.50
CA THR A 307 23.63 -23.27 27.74
C THR A 307 23.15 -22.60 26.45
N GLU A 308 22.65 -21.37 26.53
CA GLU A 308 22.26 -20.56 25.37
C GLU A 308 23.39 -20.46 24.35
N ALA A 309 24.57 -20.01 24.80
CA ALA A 309 25.73 -19.84 23.94
C ALA A 309 26.18 -21.17 23.32
N SER A 310 26.16 -22.26 24.10
CA SER A 310 26.55 -23.58 23.63
C SER A 310 25.56 -24.13 22.60
N VAL A 311 24.26 -24.00 22.83
CA VAL A 311 23.22 -24.45 21.89
C VAL A 311 23.30 -23.64 20.59
N ALA A 312 23.43 -22.31 20.67
CA ALA A 312 23.65 -21.45 19.51
C ALA A 312 24.88 -21.91 18.70
N ALA A 313 26.02 -22.06 19.39
CA ALA A 313 27.29 -22.42 18.76
C ALA A 313 27.26 -23.81 18.11
N GLN A 314 26.45 -24.76 18.60
CA GLN A 314 26.35 -26.10 18.00
C GLN A 314 25.28 -26.17 16.90
N LEU A 315 24.14 -25.49 17.08
CA LEU A 315 23.02 -25.54 16.14
C LEU A 315 23.32 -24.76 14.84
N PHE A 316 23.91 -23.57 14.95
CA PHE A 316 24.15 -22.69 13.80
C PHE A 316 25.41 -23.03 12.99
N LYS A 317 26.09 -24.14 13.32
CA LYS A 317 27.10 -24.77 12.43
C LYS A 317 26.48 -25.38 11.17
N TYR A 318 25.17 -25.65 11.20
CA TYR A 318 24.46 -26.31 10.12
C TYR A 318 23.70 -25.29 9.28
N SER A 319 23.99 -25.25 7.98
CA SER A 319 23.44 -24.26 7.03
C SER A 319 21.92 -24.29 6.87
N CYS A 320 21.26 -25.36 7.32
CA CYS A 320 19.79 -25.45 7.34
C CYS A 320 19.16 -24.49 8.35
N PHE A 321 19.91 -24.04 9.37
CA PHE A 321 19.49 -23.03 10.34
C PHE A 321 20.33 -21.76 10.15
N ARG A 322 19.64 -20.62 10.04
CA ARG A 322 20.28 -19.30 10.01
C ARG A 322 19.96 -18.58 11.31
N GLU A 323 20.99 -18.15 12.04
CA GLU A 323 20.79 -17.44 13.29
C GLU A 323 20.08 -16.09 13.09
N VAL A 324 19.08 -15.86 13.93
CA VAL A 324 18.54 -14.53 14.23
C VAL A 324 19.09 -14.14 15.60
N PRO A 325 19.89 -13.07 15.72
CA PRO A 325 20.47 -12.66 17.00
C PRO A 325 19.40 -12.45 18.07
N SER A 326 19.62 -12.97 19.28
CA SER A 326 18.64 -12.93 20.37
C SER A 326 18.19 -11.51 20.73
N GLN A 327 19.10 -10.54 20.70
CA GLN A 327 18.78 -9.12 20.95
C GLN A 327 17.82 -8.55 19.91
N THR A 328 18.06 -8.85 18.62
CA THR A 328 17.16 -8.45 17.53
C THR A 328 15.78 -9.10 17.69
N LEU A 329 15.74 -10.39 17.99
CA LEU A 329 14.49 -11.12 18.21
C LEU A 329 13.68 -10.50 19.36
N GLN A 330 14.32 -10.25 20.51
CA GLN A 330 13.66 -9.67 21.68
C GLN A 330 13.12 -8.25 21.41
N ALA A 331 13.90 -7.42 20.71
CA ALA A 331 13.47 -6.06 20.35
C ALA A 331 12.25 -6.07 19.42
N GLU A 332 12.25 -6.93 18.40
CA GLU A 332 11.13 -7.03 17.47
C GLU A 332 9.89 -7.67 18.08
N MET A 333 10.04 -8.65 18.98
CA MET A 333 8.92 -9.19 19.75
C MET A 333 8.26 -8.11 20.62
N LYS A 334 9.07 -7.27 21.28
CA LYS A 334 8.58 -6.13 22.07
C LYS A 334 7.83 -5.12 21.19
N GLN A 335 8.39 -4.77 20.03
CA GLN A 335 7.74 -3.87 19.07
C GLN A 335 6.42 -4.45 18.55
N ALA A 336 6.35 -5.77 18.33
CA ALA A 336 5.15 -6.49 17.90
C ALA A 336 4.15 -6.76 19.04
N LYS A 337 4.46 -6.40 20.30
CA LYS A 337 3.64 -6.67 21.50
C LYS A 337 3.31 -8.15 21.68
N LEU A 338 4.28 -9.01 21.36
CA LEU A 338 4.19 -10.46 21.46
C LEU A 338 4.84 -10.95 22.75
N SER A 339 4.05 -11.56 23.62
CA SER A 339 4.54 -12.33 24.77
C SER A 339 4.94 -13.75 24.35
N ILE A 340 5.66 -14.46 25.22
CA ILE A 340 6.01 -15.87 24.98
C ILE A 340 4.76 -16.73 24.86
N GLU A 341 3.79 -16.50 25.74
CA GLU A 341 2.49 -17.17 25.68
C GLU A 341 1.82 -17.01 24.32
N LYS A 342 1.72 -15.77 23.79
CA LYS A 342 1.13 -15.51 22.47
C LYS A 342 1.85 -16.25 21.34
N ILE A 343 3.19 -16.25 21.32
CA ILE A 343 3.92 -16.96 20.26
C ILE A 343 3.75 -18.49 20.34
N THR A 344 3.51 -19.05 21.53
CA THR A 344 3.28 -20.49 21.71
C THR A 344 1.82 -20.91 21.53
N ALA A 345 0.86 -20.01 21.78
CA ALA A 345 -0.57 -20.29 21.67
C ALA A 345 -1.12 -19.99 20.27
N THR A 346 -0.81 -18.83 19.72
CA THR A 346 -1.36 -18.33 18.44
C THR A 346 -0.29 -18.12 17.37
N GLY A 347 0.99 -18.22 17.72
CA GLY A 347 2.09 -17.94 16.79
C GLY A 347 2.29 -16.44 16.53
N TRP A 348 3.13 -16.15 15.53
CA TRP A 348 3.48 -14.79 15.08
C TRP A 348 3.38 -14.61 13.56
N HIS A 349 2.77 -15.58 12.85
CA HIS A 349 2.65 -15.58 11.39
C HIS A 349 1.94 -14.33 10.84
N ASP A 350 0.92 -13.82 11.54
CA ASP A 350 0.17 -12.64 11.07
C ASP A 350 0.79 -11.31 11.54
N THR A 351 1.99 -11.37 12.11
CA THR A 351 2.68 -10.19 12.64
C THR A 351 3.89 -9.81 11.78
N PRO A 352 4.41 -8.57 11.92
CA PRO A 352 5.64 -8.17 11.24
C PRO A 352 6.84 -9.09 11.53
N LEU A 353 6.87 -9.76 12.70
CA LEU A 353 7.96 -10.62 13.14
C LEU A 353 8.25 -11.80 12.19
N LYS A 354 7.26 -12.22 11.38
CA LYS A 354 7.44 -13.27 10.35
C LYS A 354 8.52 -12.94 9.32
N LYS A 355 8.81 -11.65 9.13
CA LYS A 355 9.86 -11.18 8.22
C LYS A 355 11.26 -11.35 8.81
N THR A 356 11.38 -11.74 10.06
CA THR A 356 12.65 -11.81 10.77
C THR A 356 12.98 -13.23 11.17
N VAL A 357 12.03 -13.94 11.76
CA VAL A 357 12.24 -15.29 12.31
C VAL A 357 11.16 -16.26 11.83
N ASP A 358 11.59 -17.43 11.37
CA ASP A 358 10.72 -18.55 10.96
C ASP A 358 10.44 -19.50 12.13
N MET A 359 11.42 -19.66 13.03
CA MET A 359 11.38 -20.57 14.16
C MET A 359 11.98 -19.94 15.43
N ILE A 360 11.28 -20.04 16.56
CA ILE A 360 11.75 -19.53 17.85
C ILE A 360 12.07 -20.70 18.77
N ILE A 361 13.25 -20.65 19.37
CA ILE A 361 13.70 -21.59 20.39
C ILE A 361 13.46 -21.00 21.77
N VAL A 362 12.80 -21.77 22.62
CA VAL A 362 12.64 -21.48 24.06
C VAL A 362 13.19 -22.66 24.83
N GLY A 363 14.09 -22.41 25.77
CA GLY A 363 14.74 -23.47 26.55
C GLY A 363 14.47 -23.37 28.03
N SER A 364 14.73 -24.46 28.76
CA SER A 364 14.77 -24.47 30.22
C SER A 364 15.86 -25.42 30.73
N VAL A 365 16.34 -25.17 31.93
CA VAL A 365 17.35 -25.96 32.63
C VAL A 365 16.84 -26.24 34.03
N ALA A 366 16.70 -27.52 34.38
CA ALA A 366 16.45 -27.96 35.74
C ALA A 366 17.74 -28.54 36.34
N LYS A 367 18.02 -28.23 37.60
CA LYS A 367 19.06 -28.85 38.44
C LYS A 367 18.45 -29.97 39.28
N ASP A 368 19.05 -31.15 39.23
CA ASP A 368 18.77 -32.27 40.13
C ASP A 368 20.08 -32.89 40.66
N GLU A 369 19.98 -33.96 41.46
CA GLU A 369 21.16 -34.67 42.02
C GLU A 369 22.10 -35.25 40.94
N LYS A 370 21.60 -35.45 39.71
CA LYS A 370 22.34 -36.04 38.59
C LYS A 370 22.90 -34.98 37.64
N GLY A 371 22.79 -33.70 37.97
CA GLY A 371 23.34 -32.58 37.20
C GLY A 371 22.27 -31.61 36.70
N PHE A 372 22.31 -31.31 35.41
CA PHE A 372 21.41 -30.39 34.73
C PHE A 372 20.62 -31.14 33.66
N LEU A 373 19.32 -30.91 33.62
CA LEU A 373 18.41 -31.39 32.60
C LEU A 373 18.00 -30.20 31.74
N ILE A 374 18.39 -30.23 30.46
CA ILE A 374 18.25 -29.12 29.52
C ILE A 374 17.16 -29.47 28.51
N GLU A 375 16.08 -28.70 28.49
CA GLU A 375 15.00 -28.77 27.51
C GLU A 375 15.20 -27.69 26.45
N THR A 376 15.10 -28.06 25.16
CA THR A 376 15.13 -27.12 24.04
C THR A 376 13.90 -27.33 23.15
N LYS A 377 12.99 -26.35 23.12
CA LYS A 377 11.74 -26.39 22.35
C LYS A 377 11.81 -25.55 21.09
N PHE A 378 11.30 -26.07 19.99
CA PHE A 378 11.30 -25.45 18.68
C PHE A 378 9.88 -25.13 18.23
N TYR A 379 9.52 -23.85 18.21
CA TYR A 379 8.21 -23.38 17.77
C TYR A 379 8.29 -22.84 16.35
N ALA A 380 7.40 -23.28 15.47
CA ALA A 380 7.21 -22.68 14.16
C ALA A 380 6.37 -21.40 14.24
N SER A 381 6.44 -20.54 13.22
CA SER A 381 5.72 -19.25 13.19
C SER A 381 4.20 -19.30 13.40
N GLY A 382 3.55 -20.44 13.20
CA GLY A 382 2.14 -20.66 13.56
C GLY A 382 1.89 -21.04 15.02
N GLY A 383 2.91 -21.02 15.89
CA GLY A 383 2.83 -21.41 17.31
C GLY A 383 2.93 -22.91 17.57
N LYS A 384 3.03 -23.73 16.52
CA LYS A 384 3.17 -25.19 16.65
C LYS A 384 4.54 -25.57 17.23
N LEU A 385 4.54 -26.34 18.31
CA LEU A 385 5.73 -27.03 18.82
C LEU A 385 6.12 -28.17 17.86
N ILE A 386 7.25 -28.01 17.17
CA ILE A 386 7.75 -28.98 16.17
C ILE A 386 8.53 -30.10 16.84
N LEU A 387 9.36 -29.74 17.82
CA LEU A 387 10.23 -30.65 18.54
C LEU A 387 10.51 -30.11 19.95
N SER A 388 10.55 -31.00 20.94
CA SER A 388 11.16 -30.73 22.23
C SER A 388 12.27 -31.74 22.49
N GLN A 389 13.50 -31.28 22.67
CA GLN A 389 14.65 -32.13 22.95
C GLN A 389 15.07 -31.97 24.40
N MET A 390 15.18 -33.08 25.13
CA MET A 390 15.71 -33.11 26.49
C MET A 390 17.08 -33.78 26.49
N VAL A 391 18.08 -33.15 27.11
CA VAL A 391 19.43 -33.71 27.25
C VAL A 391 19.95 -33.46 28.65
N ARG A 392 20.76 -34.38 29.17
CA ARG A 392 21.37 -34.27 30.49
C ARG A 392 22.84 -33.88 30.39
N ALA A 393 23.24 -32.88 31.17
CA ALA A 393 24.64 -32.55 31.46
C ALA A 393 24.96 -32.92 32.91
N LYS A 394 25.96 -33.76 33.17
CA LYS A 394 26.29 -34.19 34.55
C LYS A 394 26.84 -33.02 35.38
N SER A 395 27.51 -32.08 34.72
CA SER A 395 28.11 -30.89 35.32
C SER A 395 28.07 -29.71 34.35
N ALA A 396 28.49 -28.51 34.81
CA ALA A 396 28.51 -27.32 33.96
C ALA A 396 29.53 -27.45 32.82
N SER A 397 30.63 -28.20 33.01
CA SER A 397 31.60 -28.50 31.95
C SER A 397 31.03 -29.41 30.85
N ASP A 398 29.97 -30.16 31.13
CA ASP A 398 29.34 -31.07 30.16
C ASP A 398 28.29 -30.37 29.28
N ILE A 399 27.96 -29.10 29.54
CA ILE A 399 26.90 -28.37 28.82
C ILE A 399 27.18 -28.28 27.32
N ASN A 400 28.44 -28.07 26.90
CA ASN A 400 28.77 -28.03 25.49
C ASN A 400 28.56 -29.39 24.78
N SER A 401 28.85 -30.49 25.48
CA SER A 401 28.58 -31.84 24.98
C SER A 401 27.06 -32.09 24.86
N ALA A 402 26.29 -31.68 25.88
CA ALA A 402 24.82 -31.76 25.85
C ALA A 402 24.20 -30.90 24.73
N ALA A 403 24.75 -29.70 24.48
CA ALA A 403 24.33 -28.84 23.38
C ALA A 403 24.64 -29.46 22.01
N LYS A 404 25.78 -30.15 21.87
CA LYS A 404 26.13 -30.87 20.63
C LYS A 404 25.17 -32.04 20.39
N GLU A 405 24.84 -32.80 21.44
CA GLU A 405 23.84 -33.86 21.38
C GLU A 405 22.46 -33.31 21.00
N THR A 406 22.06 -32.17 21.60
CA THR A 406 20.83 -31.47 21.26
C THR A 406 20.79 -31.11 19.77
N ALA A 407 21.84 -30.48 19.24
CA ALA A 407 21.90 -30.11 17.82
C ALA A 407 21.83 -31.34 16.89
N ASN A 408 22.52 -32.43 17.23
CA ASN A 408 22.47 -33.67 16.45
C ASN A 408 21.06 -34.29 16.48
N ALA A 409 20.45 -34.42 17.67
CA ALA A 409 19.12 -34.99 17.83
C ALA A 409 18.06 -34.16 17.09
N VAL A 410 18.19 -32.83 17.13
CA VAL A 410 17.34 -31.92 16.35
C VAL A 410 17.48 -32.22 14.86
N LEU A 411 18.69 -32.25 14.32
CA LEU A 411 18.87 -32.51 12.89
C LEU A 411 18.39 -33.90 12.47
N ASP A 412 18.49 -34.90 13.35
CA ASP A 412 18.08 -36.27 13.04
C ASP A 412 16.54 -36.44 13.14
N ARG A 413 15.85 -35.59 13.91
CA ARG A 413 14.40 -35.65 14.16
C ARG A 413 13.61 -34.46 13.61
N PHE A 414 14.24 -33.50 12.94
CA PHE A 414 13.53 -32.36 12.36
C PHE A 414 12.85 -32.78 11.04
N PRO A 415 11.58 -32.41 10.81
CA PRO A 415 10.85 -32.77 9.60
C PRO A 415 11.23 -31.84 8.44
N PHE A 416 12.49 -31.92 7.99
CA PHE A 416 12.98 -31.09 6.90
C PHE A 416 12.16 -31.29 5.63
N GLU A 417 11.83 -30.18 4.98
CA GLU A 417 11.07 -30.16 3.74
C GLU A 417 11.99 -29.88 2.55
N GLY A 418 11.71 -30.57 1.46
CA GLY A 418 12.43 -30.42 0.22
C GLY A 418 11.51 -30.65 -0.98
N THR A 419 12.13 -30.77 -2.14
CA THR A 419 11.46 -30.88 -3.43
C THR A 419 12.16 -31.93 -4.29
N VAL A 420 11.38 -32.67 -5.06
CA VAL A 420 11.89 -33.51 -6.15
C VAL A 420 12.39 -32.59 -7.27
N VAL A 421 13.70 -32.60 -7.54
CA VAL A 421 14.34 -31.68 -8.49
C VAL A 421 14.63 -32.26 -9.86
N SER A 422 14.76 -33.59 -9.95
CA SER A 422 14.91 -34.31 -11.21
C SER A 422 14.52 -35.79 -11.05
N SER A 423 14.36 -36.48 -12.16
CA SER A 423 14.07 -37.92 -12.20
C SER A 423 14.88 -38.60 -13.30
N GLU A 424 15.39 -39.80 -13.01
CA GLU A 424 16.09 -40.68 -13.95
C GLU A 424 15.52 -42.10 -13.81
N GLY A 425 14.67 -42.52 -14.74
CA GLY A 425 13.92 -43.78 -14.61
C GLY A 425 13.03 -43.77 -13.36
N GLU A 426 13.17 -44.77 -12.50
CA GLU A 426 12.44 -44.87 -11.21
C GLU A 426 13.18 -44.21 -10.03
N ARG A 427 14.26 -43.47 -10.30
CA ARG A 427 15.02 -42.72 -9.28
C ARG A 427 14.67 -41.25 -9.32
N TYR A 428 14.48 -40.68 -8.14
CA TYR A 428 14.12 -39.28 -7.95
C TYR A 428 15.20 -38.57 -7.14
N ARG A 429 15.67 -37.43 -7.64
CA ARG A 429 16.62 -36.58 -6.94
C ARG A 429 15.85 -35.56 -6.10
N ILE A 430 16.22 -35.42 -4.84
CA ILE A 430 15.66 -34.39 -3.93
C ILE A 430 16.75 -33.37 -3.55
N ASN A 431 16.36 -32.14 -3.28
CA ASN A 431 17.26 -31.03 -2.90
C ASN A 431 17.71 -31.04 -1.42
N LEU A 432 17.73 -32.21 -0.79
CA LEU A 432 18.20 -32.39 0.58
C LEU A 432 19.38 -33.37 0.60
N GLY A 433 20.51 -32.94 1.16
CA GLY A 433 21.77 -33.69 1.17
C GLY A 433 22.40 -33.84 2.56
N LYS A 434 23.65 -34.30 2.59
CA LYS A 434 24.43 -34.46 3.83
C LYS A 434 24.68 -33.14 4.53
N SER A 435 25.11 -32.12 3.78
CA SER A 435 25.40 -30.79 4.30
C SER A 435 24.12 -30.12 4.77
N GLY A 436 24.15 -29.57 5.99
CA GLY A 436 23.02 -28.90 6.60
C GLY A 436 21.94 -29.85 7.13
N TYR A 437 21.54 -30.88 6.38
CA TYR A 437 20.35 -31.69 6.69
C TYR A 437 20.65 -33.09 7.24
N ARG A 438 21.92 -33.52 7.26
CA ARG A 438 22.37 -34.85 7.73
C ARG A 438 21.64 -36.02 7.06
N ILE A 439 21.31 -35.87 5.77
CA ILE A 439 20.67 -36.97 5.03
C ILE A 439 21.67 -38.10 4.79
N THR A 440 21.25 -39.32 5.09
CA THR A 440 22.05 -40.55 4.92
C THR A 440 21.29 -41.59 4.09
N LYS A 441 21.99 -42.61 3.58
CA LYS A 441 21.36 -43.77 2.94
C LYS A 441 20.39 -44.44 3.93
N GLY A 442 19.16 -44.71 3.49
CA GLY A 442 18.09 -45.24 4.31
C GLY A 442 17.18 -44.19 4.94
N THR A 443 17.52 -42.89 4.83
CA THR A 443 16.59 -41.82 5.24
C THR A 443 15.32 -41.88 4.39
N ASP A 444 14.16 -41.78 5.04
CA ASP A 444 12.87 -41.85 4.37
C ASP A 444 12.17 -40.49 4.31
N PHE A 445 11.41 -40.31 3.26
CA PHE A 445 10.64 -39.11 2.97
C PHE A 445 9.21 -39.47 2.60
N VAL A 446 8.27 -38.66 3.08
CA VAL A 446 6.88 -38.68 2.67
C VAL A 446 6.71 -37.77 1.47
N LEU A 447 6.07 -38.26 0.40
CA LEU A 447 5.68 -37.48 -0.76
C LEU A 447 4.35 -36.78 -0.50
N MET A 448 4.31 -35.48 -0.78
CA MET A 448 3.18 -34.62 -0.50
C MET A 448 2.74 -33.90 -1.77
N ALA A 449 1.52 -34.15 -2.21
CA ALA A 449 0.89 -33.43 -3.32
C ALA A 449 -0.04 -32.33 -2.79
N PRO A 450 -0.08 -31.14 -3.42
CA PRO A 450 -1.01 -30.09 -3.05
C PRO A 450 -2.46 -30.51 -3.35
N ARG A 451 -3.38 -30.16 -2.45
CA ARG A 451 -4.81 -30.12 -2.71
C ARG A 451 -5.14 -28.77 -3.30
N LEU A 452 -5.76 -28.75 -4.47
CA LEU A 452 -6.19 -27.51 -5.12
C LEU A 452 -7.67 -27.28 -4.81
N SER A 453 -8.01 -26.06 -4.40
CA SER A 453 -9.39 -25.56 -4.36
C SER A 453 -9.95 -25.38 -5.78
N GLU A 454 -11.26 -25.14 -5.90
CA GLU A 454 -11.93 -24.87 -7.17
C GLU A 454 -11.31 -23.70 -7.94
N THR A 455 -10.68 -22.74 -7.24
CA THR A 455 -9.97 -21.60 -7.83
C THR A 455 -8.50 -21.90 -8.18
N GLY A 456 -8.05 -23.15 -8.04
CA GLY A 456 -6.66 -23.56 -8.27
C GLY A 456 -5.67 -23.14 -7.17
N LYS A 457 -6.15 -22.66 -6.01
CA LYS A 457 -5.28 -22.34 -4.86
C LYS A 457 -4.99 -23.59 -4.03
N VAL A 458 -3.77 -23.73 -3.54
CA VAL A 458 -3.41 -24.82 -2.61
C VAL A 458 -4.19 -24.64 -1.31
N SER A 459 -5.01 -25.62 -0.95
CA SER A 459 -5.83 -25.65 0.29
C SER A 459 -5.25 -26.58 1.35
N GLY A 460 -4.20 -27.32 1.03
CA GLY A 460 -3.50 -28.23 1.93
C GLY A 460 -2.66 -29.24 1.15
N TYR A 461 -2.14 -30.26 1.83
CA TYR A 461 -1.38 -31.33 1.20
C TYR A 461 -1.98 -32.68 1.55
N ARG A 462 -1.76 -33.66 0.68
CA ARG A 462 -2.06 -35.06 0.94
C ARG A 462 -0.82 -35.89 0.68
N GLU A 463 -0.61 -36.87 1.52
CA GLU A 463 0.43 -37.87 1.31
C GLU A 463 0.08 -38.75 0.10
N THR A 464 1.01 -38.87 -0.84
CA THR A 464 0.85 -39.66 -2.08
C THR A 464 1.78 -40.88 -2.13
N GLY A 465 2.83 -40.93 -1.31
CA GLY A 465 3.77 -42.05 -1.30
C GLY A 465 4.95 -41.83 -0.36
N ARG A 466 5.93 -42.72 -0.46
CA ARG A 466 7.16 -42.73 0.33
C ARG A 466 8.38 -42.98 -0.55
N LEU A 467 9.45 -42.24 -0.27
CA LEU A 467 10.75 -42.33 -0.93
C LEU A 467 11.83 -42.71 0.08
N ARG A 468 12.76 -43.56 -0.33
CA ARG A 468 13.95 -43.91 0.47
C ARG A 468 15.22 -43.49 -0.21
N VAL A 469 16.10 -42.81 0.52
CA VAL A 469 17.43 -42.42 0.03
C VAL A 469 18.30 -43.66 -0.20
N LYS A 470 18.74 -43.87 -1.45
CA LYS A 470 19.67 -44.93 -1.82
C LYS A 470 21.11 -44.41 -1.90
N LYS A 471 21.29 -43.12 -2.24
CA LYS A 471 22.58 -42.43 -2.25
C LYS A 471 22.41 -40.97 -1.79
N ALA A 472 23.09 -40.59 -0.71
CA ALA A 472 23.17 -39.21 -0.26
C ALA A 472 24.41 -38.51 -0.83
N GLU A 473 24.23 -37.30 -1.36
CA GLU A 473 25.28 -36.40 -1.84
C GLU A 473 25.35 -35.17 -0.93
N GLU A 474 26.25 -34.22 -1.19
CA GLU A 474 26.48 -33.11 -0.27
C GLU A 474 25.26 -32.19 -0.15
N SER A 475 24.66 -31.78 -1.27
CA SER A 475 23.50 -30.86 -1.31
C SER A 475 22.20 -31.50 -1.81
N ALA A 476 22.22 -32.77 -2.19
CA ALA A 476 21.07 -33.48 -2.75
C ALA A 476 21.14 -34.98 -2.42
N SER A 477 20.05 -35.70 -2.68
CA SER A 477 20.02 -37.15 -2.50
C SER A 477 19.23 -37.83 -3.60
N TRP A 478 19.68 -39.02 -4.01
CA TRP A 478 18.95 -39.92 -4.89
C TRP A 478 18.11 -40.88 -4.07
N THR A 479 16.84 -40.96 -4.44
CA THR A 479 15.82 -41.76 -3.78
C THR A 479 15.15 -42.72 -4.77
N GLU A 480 14.59 -43.80 -4.24
CA GLU A 480 13.72 -44.73 -4.95
C GLU A 480 12.38 -44.82 -4.22
N VAL A 481 11.33 -45.22 -4.95
CA VAL A 481 9.98 -45.37 -4.42
C VAL A 481 9.92 -46.61 -3.52
N GLU A 482 9.50 -46.43 -2.28
CA GLU A 482 9.15 -47.54 -1.38
C GLU A 482 7.65 -47.83 -1.41
N GLU A 483 6.84 -46.77 -1.53
CA GLU A 483 5.39 -46.89 -1.66
C GLU A 483 4.85 -45.73 -2.50
N LEU A 484 3.87 -46.02 -3.36
CA LEU A 484 3.11 -45.01 -4.07
C LEU A 484 1.63 -45.40 -4.01
N LYS A 485 0.77 -44.46 -3.61
CA LYS A 485 -0.67 -44.71 -3.55
C LYS A 485 -1.22 -44.90 -4.96
N LYS A 486 -2.33 -45.64 -5.03
CA LYS A 486 -2.99 -45.97 -6.30
C LYS A 486 -3.28 -44.69 -7.11
N ASP A 487 -2.98 -44.73 -8.40
CA ASP A 487 -3.20 -43.67 -9.39
C ASP A 487 -2.35 -42.40 -9.19
N GLU A 488 -1.38 -42.40 -8.27
CA GLU A 488 -0.42 -41.31 -8.09
C GLU A 488 0.79 -41.41 -9.02
N ARG A 489 1.40 -40.26 -9.31
CA ARG A 489 2.67 -40.14 -10.03
C ARG A 489 3.51 -39.07 -9.38
N ILE A 490 4.83 -39.26 -9.39
CA ILE A 490 5.78 -38.29 -8.87
C ILE A 490 6.17 -37.33 -9.99
N THR A 491 6.04 -36.03 -9.72
CA THR A 491 6.40 -34.95 -10.64
C THR A 491 7.58 -34.16 -10.08
N VAL A 492 8.45 -33.66 -10.97
CA VAL A 492 9.47 -32.67 -10.59
C VAL A 492 8.77 -31.42 -10.06
N GLY A 493 9.10 -31.01 -8.84
CA GLY A 493 8.39 -29.99 -8.07
C GLY A 493 7.55 -30.54 -6.93
N ASP A 494 7.34 -31.86 -6.83
CA ASP A 494 6.62 -32.46 -5.69
C ASP A 494 7.38 -32.25 -4.39
N ARG A 495 6.62 -31.98 -3.32
CA ARG A 495 7.16 -31.75 -1.98
C ARG A 495 7.50 -33.08 -1.32
N VAL A 496 8.66 -33.12 -0.67
CA VAL A 496 9.08 -34.23 0.18
C VAL A 496 9.29 -33.73 1.60
N VAL A 497 8.88 -34.52 2.59
CA VAL A 497 9.06 -34.19 4.01
C VAL A 497 9.76 -35.35 4.69
N ARG A 498 10.86 -35.08 5.41
CA ARG A 498 11.60 -36.13 6.12
C ARG A 498 10.66 -36.84 7.07
N ARG A 499 10.60 -38.17 6.95
CA ARG A 499 9.88 -39.02 7.89
C ARG A 499 10.71 -39.17 9.16
N ILE A 500 10.09 -38.89 10.30
CA ILE A 500 10.72 -39.07 11.61
C ILE A 500 10.25 -40.43 12.13
N TYR A 501 11.18 -41.38 12.20
CA TYR A 501 10.91 -42.69 12.80
C TYR A 501 10.91 -42.58 14.31
N ARG A 502 9.86 -43.10 14.95
CA ARG A 502 9.84 -43.30 16.41
C ARG A 502 10.09 -44.78 16.69
N GLU A 503 10.91 -45.09 17.68
CA GLU A 503 11.25 -46.50 17.95
C GLU A 503 9.99 -47.30 18.32
N GLY A 504 9.70 -48.36 17.55
CA GLY A 504 8.53 -49.20 17.77
C GLY A 504 7.22 -48.68 17.15
N GLU A 505 7.22 -47.64 16.30
CA GLU A 505 6.01 -47.05 15.71
C GLU A 505 5.07 -48.07 15.02
N GLU A 506 5.59 -49.13 14.36
CA GLU A 506 4.74 -50.14 13.71
C GLU A 506 4.04 -51.12 14.69
N GLU A 507 4.62 -51.38 15.87
CA GLU A 507 4.02 -52.22 16.93
C GLU A 507 3.25 -51.38 17.97
N ALA A 508 3.78 -50.20 18.31
CA ALA A 508 3.23 -49.24 19.27
C ALA A 508 2.10 -48.39 18.66
N SER A 509 2.00 -48.28 17.33
CA SER A 509 0.82 -47.64 16.69
C SER A 509 -0.48 -48.40 16.93
N ARG A 510 -0.44 -49.69 17.30
CA ARG A 510 -1.65 -50.46 17.66
C ARG A 510 -2.06 -50.29 19.12
N ASN A 511 -1.13 -49.97 20.02
CA ASN A 511 -1.36 -49.95 21.46
C ASN A 511 -0.93 -48.62 22.08
N THR A 512 -1.86 -47.99 22.79
CA THR A 512 -1.61 -46.70 23.47
C THR A 512 -2.03 -46.83 24.92
N PHE A 513 -1.54 -45.98 25.80
CA PHE A 513 -2.22 -45.68 27.07
C PHE A 513 -2.62 -44.21 27.08
N ILE A 514 -3.65 -43.88 27.86
CA ILE A 514 -4.14 -42.51 27.99
C ILE A 514 -3.45 -41.91 29.22
N LEU A 515 -2.55 -40.97 28.96
CA LEU A 515 -1.95 -40.16 29.99
C LEU A 515 -2.89 -39.02 30.36
N SER A 516 -3.14 -38.82 31.65
CA SER A 516 -3.91 -37.70 32.19
C SER A 516 -3.03 -36.90 33.15
N ALA A 517 -2.52 -35.75 32.71
CA ALA A 517 -1.73 -34.85 33.53
C ALA A 517 -2.62 -33.81 34.20
N LYS A 518 -2.42 -33.60 35.49
CA LYS A 518 -3.03 -32.53 36.27
C LYS A 518 -1.96 -31.67 36.93
N GLY A 519 -2.28 -30.41 37.20
CA GLY A 519 -1.40 -29.45 37.84
C GLY A 519 -2.08 -28.77 39.01
N GLY A 520 -1.35 -28.61 40.11
CA GLY A 520 -1.88 -28.02 41.34
C GLY A 520 -1.54 -28.85 42.56
N LEU A 521 -2.15 -28.51 43.68
CA LEU A 521 -2.10 -29.30 44.90
C LEU A 521 -3.34 -30.20 44.94
N PRO A 522 -3.18 -31.52 45.12
CA PRO A 522 -4.31 -32.41 45.38
C PRO A 522 -5.14 -31.94 46.60
N PRO A 523 -6.48 -32.06 46.60
CA PRO A 523 -7.32 -32.67 45.56
C PRO A 523 -7.71 -31.74 44.40
N ASP A 524 -7.42 -30.44 44.48
CA ASP A 524 -7.90 -29.40 43.56
C ASP A 524 -7.09 -29.28 42.25
N ALA A 525 -6.31 -30.31 41.91
CA ALA A 525 -5.47 -30.30 40.72
C ALA A 525 -6.33 -30.32 39.44
N LEU A 526 -6.10 -29.35 38.56
CA LEU A 526 -6.84 -29.18 37.30
C LEU A 526 -6.10 -29.86 36.14
N PRO A 527 -6.80 -30.24 35.05
CA PRO A 527 -6.16 -30.76 33.86
C PRO A 527 -5.06 -29.83 33.33
N LEU A 528 -3.90 -30.41 33.01
CA LEU A 528 -2.69 -29.66 32.69
C LEU A 528 -2.27 -29.87 31.24
N ALA A 529 -2.55 -28.87 30.40
CA ALA A 529 -2.17 -28.86 28.99
C ALA A 529 -0.66 -28.72 28.77
N ALA A 530 -0.17 -28.94 27.55
CA ALA A 530 1.22 -28.65 27.15
C ALA A 530 2.31 -29.28 28.06
N VAL A 531 1.99 -30.38 28.75
CA VAL A 531 2.98 -31.18 29.48
C VAL A 531 3.71 -32.02 28.45
N ASN A 532 5.01 -31.82 28.30
CA ASN A 532 5.81 -32.59 27.37
C ASN A 532 6.03 -34.01 27.92
N ILE A 533 5.82 -34.97 27.02
CA ILE A 533 5.84 -36.40 27.34
C ILE A 533 7.06 -37.01 26.68
N TYR A 534 7.96 -37.54 27.51
CA TYR A 534 9.13 -38.26 27.07
C TYR A 534 9.02 -39.73 27.47
N VAL A 535 9.26 -40.62 26.52
CA VAL A 535 9.33 -42.06 26.76
C VAL A 535 10.70 -42.54 26.33
N ASN A 536 11.46 -43.12 27.27
CA ASN A 536 12.85 -43.52 27.06
C ASN A 536 13.68 -42.39 26.42
N ASP A 537 13.56 -41.17 26.96
CA ASP A 537 14.25 -39.96 26.50
C ASP A 537 13.83 -39.45 25.10
N GLU A 538 12.84 -40.08 24.45
CA GLU A 538 12.25 -39.59 23.20
C GLU A 538 10.97 -38.79 23.45
N TRP A 539 10.89 -37.59 22.88
CA TRP A 539 9.68 -36.77 22.95
C TRP A 539 8.60 -37.30 22.02
N LEU A 540 7.43 -37.62 22.58
CA LEU A 540 6.30 -38.17 21.82
C LEU A 540 5.25 -37.11 21.48
N GLY A 541 5.20 -36.03 22.25
CA GLY A 541 4.23 -34.95 22.11
C GLY A 541 3.97 -34.27 23.44
N SER A 542 2.85 -33.57 23.50
CA SER A 542 2.38 -32.90 24.71
C SER A 542 0.91 -33.15 24.96
N THR A 543 0.47 -32.95 26.20
CA THR A 543 -0.96 -33.03 26.55
C THR A 543 -1.77 -31.93 25.86
N GLY A 544 -2.99 -32.27 25.46
CA GLY A 544 -3.98 -31.35 24.92
C GLY A 544 -4.57 -30.42 25.98
N ALA A 545 -5.51 -29.55 25.57
CA ALA A 545 -6.18 -28.61 26.48
C ALA A 545 -6.93 -29.30 27.64
N ASP A 546 -7.35 -30.54 27.44
CA ASP A 546 -8.01 -31.39 28.45
C ASP A 546 -7.02 -32.12 29.38
N GLY A 547 -5.73 -31.80 29.30
CA GLY A 547 -4.67 -32.43 30.09
C GLY A 547 -4.34 -33.86 29.68
N LYS A 548 -4.85 -34.35 28.54
CA LYS A 548 -4.66 -35.75 28.13
C LYS A 548 -3.80 -35.90 26.88
N ALA A 549 -3.20 -37.08 26.74
CA ALA A 549 -2.51 -37.50 25.52
C ALA A 549 -2.59 -39.01 25.35
N GLU A 550 -2.65 -39.46 24.10
CA GLU A 550 -2.43 -40.87 23.78
C GLU A 550 -0.93 -41.14 23.60
N VAL A 551 -0.39 -42.02 24.43
CA VAL A 551 1.04 -42.34 24.42
C VAL A 551 1.22 -43.74 23.82
N PRO A 552 1.85 -43.86 22.63
CA PRO A 552 2.11 -45.15 22.01
C PRO A 552 3.13 -45.95 22.81
N ILE A 553 2.83 -47.22 23.08
CA ILE A 553 3.68 -48.11 23.90
C ILE A 553 3.65 -49.55 23.39
N ARG A 554 4.62 -50.34 23.86
CA ARG A 554 4.58 -51.81 23.74
C ARG A 554 4.01 -52.41 25.03
N LEU A 555 2.93 -53.17 24.93
CA LEU A 555 2.33 -53.83 26.09
C LEU A 555 3.32 -54.79 26.76
N ASN A 556 3.23 -54.88 28.08
CA ASN A 556 4.03 -55.74 28.94
C ASN A 556 5.55 -55.50 28.91
N LYS A 557 6.03 -54.46 28.23
CA LYS A 557 7.42 -54.01 28.31
C LYS A 557 7.52 -52.79 29.22
N SER A 558 8.56 -52.75 30.04
CA SER A 558 8.83 -51.59 30.87
C SER A 558 9.44 -50.45 30.05
N PHE A 559 9.09 -49.22 30.41
CA PHE A 559 9.64 -47.99 29.84
C PHE A 559 9.77 -46.92 30.92
N THR A 560 10.63 -45.92 30.67
CA THR A 560 10.75 -44.74 31.52
C THR A 560 9.87 -43.64 30.94
N LEU A 561 8.93 -43.13 31.74
CA LEU A 561 8.11 -41.96 31.44
C LEU A 561 8.70 -40.75 32.16
N MET A 562 8.87 -39.64 31.47
CA MET A 562 9.16 -38.34 32.07
C MET A 562 8.16 -37.30 31.57
N LEU A 563 7.55 -36.59 32.52
CA LEU A 563 6.63 -35.49 32.28
C LEU A 563 7.29 -34.19 32.71
N TYR A 564 7.34 -33.25 31.78
CA TYR A 564 8.02 -31.98 31.99
C TYR A 564 7.15 -30.83 31.50
N ARG A 565 6.88 -29.88 32.39
CA ARG A 565 6.25 -28.60 32.06
C ARG A 565 6.96 -27.51 32.85
N HIS A 566 7.30 -26.43 32.16
CA HIS A 566 7.91 -25.27 32.82
C HIS A 566 6.99 -24.71 33.90
N GLY A 567 7.53 -24.38 35.08
CA GLY A 567 6.75 -23.94 36.24
C GLY A 567 6.18 -25.07 37.08
N TYR A 568 6.45 -26.33 36.73
CA TYR A 568 5.99 -27.51 37.43
C TYR A 568 7.15 -28.44 37.77
N GLN A 569 7.01 -29.20 38.86
CA GLN A 569 7.94 -30.27 39.21
C GLN A 569 7.84 -31.40 38.19
N GLN A 570 9.00 -31.83 37.71
CA GLN A 570 9.09 -32.95 36.78
C GLN A 570 8.67 -34.26 37.47
N VAL A 571 7.98 -35.12 36.72
CA VAL A 571 7.64 -36.48 37.17
C VAL A 571 8.41 -37.46 36.32
N THR A 572 9.12 -38.40 36.95
CA THR A 572 9.83 -39.48 36.25
C THR A 572 9.50 -40.82 36.88
N GLU A 573 8.90 -41.72 36.10
CA GLU A 573 8.44 -43.03 36.58
C GLU A 573 8.84 -44.15 35.61
N LYS A 574 9.13 -45.34 36.15
CA LYS A 574 9.28 -46.55 35.35
C LYS A 574 7.96 -47.29 35.33
N LEU A 575 7.37 -47.43 34.15
CA LEU A 575 6.02 -47.97 33.99
C LEU A 575 6.02 -49.27 33.18
N LYS A 576 4.96 -50.04 33.35
CA LYS A 576 4.59 -51.19 32.51
C LYS A 576 3.09 -51.13 32.29
N VAL A 577 2.64 -51.17 31.04
CA VAL A 577 1.22 -51.13 30.67
C VAL A 577 0.83 -52.50 30.12
N GLU A 578 -0.22 -53.10 30.70
CA GLU A 578 -0.66 -54.46 30.35
C GLU A 578 -1.82 -54.44 29.35
N LYS A 579 -2.65 -53.39 29.37
CA LYS A 579 -3.83 -53.21 28.53
C LYS A 579 -3.76 -51.91 27.71
N SER A 580 -4.12 -51.97 26.44
CA SER A 580 -4.26 -50.77 25.60
C SER A 580 -5.43 -49.90 26.07
N LYS A 581 -5.31 -48.58 25.88
CA LYS A 581 -6.21 -47.52 26.34
C LYS A 581 -6.39 -47.43 27.86
N ASP A 582 -5.51 -48.06 28.64
CA ASP A 582 -5.49 -47.90 30.09
C ASP A 582 -5.20 -46.43 30.46
N VAL A 583 -5.88 -45.90 31.47
CA VAL A 583 -5.74 -44.50 31.89
C VAL A 583 -4.77 -44.42 33.06
N ARG A 584 -3.78 -43.53 32.97
CA ARG A 584 -2.83 -43.26 34.05
C ARG A 584 -2.83 -41.77 34.37
N GLU A 585 -3.13 -41.45 35.61
CA GLU A 585 -3.16 -40.07 36.11
C GLU A 585 -1.83 -39.69 36.76
N PHE A 586 -1.33 -38.50 36.45
CA PHE A 586 -0.13 -37.92 37.04
C PHE A 586 -0.42 -36.50 37.50
N VAL A 587 -0.03 -36.16 38.72
CA VAL A 587 -0.16 -34.79 39.25
C VAL A 587 1.23 -34.17 39.31
N LEU A 588 1.40 -33.05 38.61
CA LEU A 588 2.62 -32.26 38.66
C LEU A 588 2.40 -31.11 39.66
N ALA A 589 3.22 -31.08 40.72
CA ALA A 589 3.18 -29.99 41.69
C ALA A 589 3.65 -28.68 41.05
N VAL A 590 2.93 -27.59 41.31
CA VAL A 590 3.30 -26.26 40.81
C VAL A 590 4.51 -25.74 41.59
N ASN A 591 5.52 -25.24 40.88
CA ASN A 591 6.58 -24.45 41.50
C ASN A 591 6.18 -22.97 41.43
N ASN A 592 5.92 -22.35 42.58
CA ASN A 592 5.56 -20.94 42.69
C ASN A 592 6.69 -20.08 43.29
N ALA A 593 6.77 -18.85 42.84
CA ALA A 593 7.40 -17.73 43.51
C ALA A 593 6.33 -16.88 44.20
N ILE A 594 6.70 -16.26 45.32
CA ILE A 594 5.91 -15.19 45.94
C ILE A 594 6.29 -13.87 45.26
N PHE A 595 5.34 -13.27 44.54
CA PHE A 595 5.54 -11.99 43.86
C PHE A 595 5.05 -10.83 44.73
N LYS A 596 5.99 -9.96 45.15
CA LYS A 596 5.69 -8.72 45.87
C LYS A 596 5.97 -7.54 44.96
N ILE A 597 5.07 -6.57 44.90
CA ILE A 597 5.21 -5.42 44.00
C ILE A 597 4.55 -4.17 44.57
N ASP A 598 5.23 -3.05 44.43
CA ASP A 598 4.70 -1.72 44.70
C ASP A 598 4.90 -0.82 43.48
N SER A 599 4.15 0.28 43.40
CA SER A 599 4.29 1.26 42.34
C SER A 599 4.11 2.70 42.81
N GLU A 600 4.65 3.62 42.02
CA GLU A 600 4.40 5.05 42.15
C GLU A 600 3.80 5.59 40.83
N PRO A 601 2.55 6.09 40.83
CA PRO A 601 1.63 6.15 41.97
C PRO A 601 1.15 4.76 42.42
N SER A 602 0.63 4.69 43.64
CA SER A 602 0.06 3.48 44.23
C SER A 602 -1.33 3.17 43.65
N SER A 603 -1.94 2.05 44.05
CA SER A 603 -3.24 1.56 43.57
C SER A 603 -3.28 1.25 42.07
N ALA A 604 -2.13 0.90 41.49
CA ALA A 604 -2.04 0.45 40.11
C ALA A 604 -2.49 -1.00 39.98
N ASP A 605 -3.29 -1.31 38.97
CA ASP A 605 -3.65 -2.68 38.63
C ASP A 605 -2.41 -3.46 38.19
N VAL A 606 -2.22 -4.65 38.75
CA VAL A 606 -1.13 -5.57 38.41
C VAL A 606 -1.70 -6.77 37.67
N PHE A 607 -1.15 -7.06 36.50
CA PHE A 607 -1.48 -8.21 35.68
C PHE A 607 -0.24 -9.09 35.49
N VAL A 608 -0.44 -10.40 35.47
CA VAL A 608 0.55 -11.42 35.13
C VAL A 608 -0.04 -12.25 33.99
N ASP A 609 0.63 -12.27 32.83
CA ASP A 609 0.15 -12.94 31.61
C ASP A 609 -1.28 -12.52 31.20
N GLY A 610 -1.59 -11.24 31.44
CA GLY A 610 -2.90 -10.66 31.14
C GLY A 610 -3.98 -10.93 32.20
N GLU A 611 -3.72 -11.81 33.18
CA GLU A 611 -4.63 -12.03 34.31
C GLU A 611 -4.36 -11.02 35.43
N LYS A 612 -5.41 -10.37 35.93
CA LYS A 612 -5.30 -9.40 37.03
C LYS A 612 -5.07 -10.13 38.36
N ILE A 613 -3.95 -9.87 39.02
CA ILE A 613 -3.59 -10.52 40.29
C ILE A 613 -3.84 -9.64 41.53
N GLY A 614 -4.04 -8.34 41.34
CA GLY A 614 -4.29 -7.39 42.41
C GLY A 614 -4.01 -5.93 42.04
N GLN A 615 -3.83 -5.10 43.07
CA GLN A 615 -3.44 -3.70 42.97
C GLN A 615 -2.24 -3.42 43.88
N THR A 616 -1.35 -2.51 43.49
CA THR A 616 -0.21 -2.10 44.31
C THR A 616 -0.66 -1.28 45.54
N PRO A 617 0.01 -1.43 46.71
CA PRO A 617 1.09 -2.37 46.97
C PRO A 617 0.59 -3.79 47.28
N ILE A 618 1.26 -4.80 46.71
CA ILE A 618 1.08 -6.22 47.05
C ILE A 618 2.25 -6.63 47.95
N LEU A 619 2.14 -6.36 49.26
CA LEU A 619 3.23 -6.57 50.23
C LEU A 619 3.33 -8.02 50.76
N ASP A 620 2.19 -8.66 51.00
CA ASP A 620 2.13 -10.06 51.45
C ASP A 620 2.51 -11.04 50.32
N GLY A 621 2.50 -10.54 49.08
CA GLY A 621 2.83 -11.27 47.87
C GLY A 621 1.69 -12.12 47.31
N LYS A 622 1.80 -12.47 46.03
CA LYS A 622 0.88 -13.40 45.35
C LYS A 622 1.68 -14.56 44.72
N PRO A 623 1.16 -15.80 44.74
CA PRO A 623 1.82 -16.90 44.07
C PRO A 623 1.79 -16.68 42.55
N VAL A 624 2.96 -16.75 41.92
CA VAL A 624 3.14 -16.75 40.46
C VAL A 624 4.00 -17.95 40.13
N THR A 625 3.64 -18.72 39.10
CA THR A 625 4.42 -19.89 38.70
C THR A 625 5.85 -19.51 38.35
N LEU A 626 6.81 -20.43 38.50
CA LEU A 626 8.17 -20.16 38.04
C LEU A 626 8.20 -20.04 36.52
N GLY A 627 9.02 -19.12 36.02
CA GLY A 627 9.17 -18.87 34.60
C GLY A 627 8.97 -17.44 34.17
N PHE A 628 8.71 -17.29 32.88
CA PHE A 628 8.53 -15.99 32.29
C PHE A 628 7.08 -15.59 32.25
N HIS A 629 6.86 -14.46 32.87
CA HIS A 629 5.55 -13.89 33.03
C HIS A 629 5.61 -12.46 32.54
N THR A 630 4.69 -12.09 31.66
CA THR A 630 4.52 -10.70 31.26
C THR A 630 3.82 -10.00 32.41
N VAL A 631 4.56 -9.16 33.13
CA VAL A 631 4.00 -8.36 34.21
C VAL A 631 3.65 -6.99 33.65
N LYS A 632 2.38 -6.61 33.79
CA LYS A 632 1.88 -5.29 33.42
C LYS A 632 1.38 -4.57 34.66
N VAL A 633 1.78 -3.31 34.83
CA VAL A 633 1.32 -2.41 35.90
C VAL A 633 0.66 -1.21 35.26
N SER A 634 -0.59 -0.93 35.61
CA SER A 634 -1.39 0.14 35.03
C SER A 634 -2.27 0.82 36.08
N VAL A 635 -2.08 2.12 36.27
CA VAL A 635 -2.96 2.95 37.11
C VAL A 635 -3.99 3.73 36.28
N GLY A 636 -3.83 3.73 34.95
CA GLY A 636 -4.65 4.52 34.05
C GLY A 636 -4.47 6.04 34.22
N GLY A 637 -5.45 6.80 33.73
CA GLY A 637 -5.44 8.25 33.82
C GLY A 637 -4.27 8.90 33.05
N ASP A 638 -3.37 9.51 33.80
CA ASP A 638 -2.28 10.38 33.34
C ASP A 638 -0.93 9.67 33.25
N PHE A 639 -0.89 8.36 33.48
CA PHE A 639 0.34 7.58 33.54
C PHE A 639 0.41 6.57 32.39
N ARG A 640 1.64 6.28 31.95
CA ARG A 640 1.91 5.18 31.01
C ARG A 640 1.94 3.86 31.75
N ASP A 641 1.44 2.83 31.07
CA ASP A 641 1.56 1.47 31.55
C ASP A 641 3.04 1.04 31.56
N TRP A 642 3.45 0.33 32.60
CA TRP A 642 4.71 -0.40 32.62
C TRP A 642 4.46 -1.85 32.27
N GLU A 643 5.27 -2.42 31.39
CA GLU A 643 5.16 -3.81 30.95
C GLU A 643 6.55 -4.38 30.71
N GLU A 644 6.85 -5.49 31.38
CA GLU A 644 8.13 -6.20 31.26
C GLU A 644 7.90 -7.71 31.38
N VAL A 645 8.75 -8.51 30.70
CA VAL A 645 8.76 -9.96 30.91
C VAL A 645 9.71 -10.29 32.06
N VAL A 646 9.14 -10.60 33.22
CA VAL A 646 9.86 -10.91 34.45
C VAL A 646 10.15 -12.41 34.53
N GLU A 647 11.34 -12.78 34.99
CA GLU A 647 11.69 -14.16 35.32
C GLU A 647 11.42 -14.44 36.81
N PHE A 648 10.52 -15.37 37.08
CA PHE A 648 10.27 -15.92 38.40
C PHE A 648 11.11 -17.19 38.54
N SER A 649 12.35 -17.07 39.05
CA SER A 649 13.28 -18.20 39.24
C SER A 649 13.63 -18.48 40.72
N LYS A 650 13.21 -17.59 41.62
CA LYS A 650 13.44 -17.66 43.07
C LYS A 650 12.14 -17.93 43.82
N LYS A 651 12.22 -18.30 45.11
CA LYS A 651 11.02 -18.44 45.97
C LYS A 651 10.28 -17.13 46.19
N GLU A 652 10.97 -16.00 46.05
CA GLU A 652 10.39 -14.66 46.14
C GLU A 652 10.97 -13.78 45.04
N GLU A 653 10.10 -13.06 44.32
CA GLU A 653 10.46 -11.94 43.46
C GLU A 653 9.89 -10.67 44.08
N ASN A 654 10.77 -9.75 44.47
CA ASN A 654 10.40 -8.56 45.24
C ASN A 654 10.72 -7.27 44.46
N ARG A 655 9.65 -6.56 44.09
CA ARG A 655 9.63 -5.27 43.39
C ARG A 655 9.02 -4.18 44.28
N THR A 656 9.38 -4.19 45.56
CA THR A 656 8.99 -3.15 46.54
C THR A 656 10.21 -2.33 46.96
N GLY A 657 10.02 -1.28 47.75
CA GLY A 657 11.11 -0.40 48.21
C GLY A 657 11.83 0.26 47.03
N ASP A 658 13.16 0.16 47.00
CA ASP A 658 14.00 0.73 45.94
C ASP A 658 13.75 0.10 44.55
N ARG A 659 13.07 -1.05 44.49
CA ARG A 659 12.73 -1.77 43.26
C ARG A 659 11.28 -1.55 42.80
N LYS A 660 10.55 -0.62 43.43
CA LYS A 660 9.16 -0.30 43.08
C LYS A 660 9.05 0.22 41.65
N ILE A 661 7.91 -0.02 41.01
CA ILE A 661 7.66 0.40 39.63
C ILE A 661 7.21 1.86 39.60
N VAL A 662 8.02 2.74 39.04
CA VAL A 662 7.64 4.15 38.84
C VAL A 662 6.99 4.29 37.46
N LEU A 663 5.70 4.59 37.43
CA LEU A 663 4.97 4.82 36.19
C LEU A 663 5.20 6.28 35.75
N PRO A 664 5.76 6.52 34.56
CA PRO A 664 5.96 7.88 34.09
C PRO A 664 4.63 8.49 33.65
N LYS A 665 4.49 9.81 33.83
CA LYS A 665 3.34 10.56 33.29
C LYS A 665 3.34 10.53 31.77
N ASP A 666 2.15 10.41 31.19
CA ASP A 666 1.91 10.51 29.76
C ASP A 666 1.54 11.94 29.36
N PHE A 667 2.54 12.82 29.32
CA PHE A 667 2.35 14.25 29.07
C PHE A 667 1.62 14.57 27.76
N LEU A 668 1.81 13.76 26.72
CA LEU A 668 1.08 13.91 25.45
C LEU A 668 -0.43 13.69 25.66
N LYS A 669 -0.82 12.60 26.33
CA LYS A 669 -2.21 12.28 26.60
C LYS A 669 -2.86 13.27 27.57
N ILE A 670 -2.10 13.77 28.54
CA ILE A 670 -2.55 14.84 29.46
C ILE A 670 -2.87 16.09 28.65
N GLY A 671 -1.94 16.55 27.79
CA GLY A 671 -2.14 17.76 26.99
C GLY A 671 -3.31 17.66 26.02
N GLN A 672 -3.47 16.50 25.36
CA GLN A 672 -4.61 16.27 24.45
C GLN A 672 -5.95 16.35 25.18
N ARG A 673 -6.04 15.76 26.37
CA ARG A 673 -7.25 15.82 27.19
C ARG A 673 -7.55 17.23 27.67
N ALA A 674 -6.51 18.01 28.01
CA ALA A 674 -6.66 19.40 28.41
C ALA A 674 -7.20 20.25 27.24
N GLN A 675 -6.66 20.10 26.02
CA GLN A 675 -7.20 20.76 24.82
C GLN A 675 -8.67 20.40 24.56
N GLN A 676 -9.03 19.10 24.67
CA GLN A 676 -10.41 18.66 24.49
C GLN A 676 -11.39 19.27 25.50
N LYS A 677 -10.91 19.64 26.69
CA LYS A 677 -11.69 20.31 27.74
C LYS A 677 -11.65 21.84 27.63
N GLY A 678 -10.90 22.40 26.67
CA GLY A 678 -10.66 23.84 26.55
C GLY A 678 -9.68 24.40 27.59
N ASP A 679 -8.97 23.55 28.34
CA ASP A 679 -7.93 23.96 29.28
C ASP A 679 -6.59 24.12 28.54
N ILE A 680 -6.43 25.29 27.92
CA ILE A 680 -5.29 25.59 27.05
C ILE A 680 -4.00 25.74 27.84
N GLU A 681 -4.05 26.36 29.03
CA GLU A 681 -2.89 26.50 29.90
C GLU A 681 -2.42 25.13 30.42
N GLY A 682 -3.35 24.25 30.80
CA GLY A 682 -3.03 22.87 31.16
C GLY A 682 -2.38 22.09 30.02
N ALA A 683 -2.85 22.30 28.78
CA ALA A 683 -2.25 21.68 27.59
C ALA A 683 -0.81 22.16 27.35
N ILE A 684 -0.58 23.48 27.44
CA ILE A 684 0.75 24.08 27.30
C ILE A 684 1.71 23.50 28.33
N GLN A 685 1.30 23.47 29.61
CA GLN A 685 2.13 22.93 30.68
C GLN A 685 2.46 21.46 30.47
N ALA A 686 1.49 20.66 30.05
CA ALA A 686 1.69 19.23 29.79
C ALA A 686 2.66 19.00 28.62
N TYR A 687 2.42 19.60 27.45
CA TYR A 687 3.28 19.40 26.30
C TYR A 687 4.71 19.91 26.53
N LYS A 688 4.88 21.02 27.25
CA LYS A 688 6.19 21.55 27.61
C LYS A 688 6.99 20.62 28.54
N SER A 689 6.32 19.69 29.23
CA SER A 689 6.96 18.75 30.15
C SER A 689 7.64 17.57 29.45
N THR A 690 7.57 17.45 28.12
CA THR A 690 8.34 16.43 27.38
C THR A 690 9.75 16.91 27.08
N GLU A 691 10.77 16.16 27.50
CA GLU A 691 12.17 16.52 27.28
C GLU A 691 12.74 15.97 25.96
N LYS A 692 13.80 16.61 25.46
CA LYS A 692 14.49 16.20 24.23
C LYS A 692 15.08 14.79 24.42
N GLY A 693 14.67 13.84 23.59
CA GLY A 693 15.02 12.41 23.73
C GLY A 693 13.83 11.54 24.15
N HIS A 694 12.75 12.13 24.64
CA HIS A 694 11.49 11.41 24.88
C HIS A 694 10.82 11.04 23.53
N PRO A 695 10.24 9.83 23.37
CA PRO A 695 9.62 9.40 22.12
C PRO A 695 8.53 10.35 21.59
N ASP A 696 7.83 11.03 22.50
CA ASP A 696 6.71 11.92 22.18
C ASP A 696 7.11 13.39 22.09
N TYR A 697 8.41 13.73 22.21
CA TYR A 697 8.89 15.10 22.20
C TYR A 697 8.44 15.86 20.93
N SER A 698 8.66 15.27 19.75
CA SER A 698 8.31 15.89 18.47
C SER A 698 6.81 16.19 18.37
N GLU A 699 5.97 15.25 18.81
CA GLU A 699 4.51 15.40 18.75
C GLU A 699 4.01 16.45 19.77
N SER A 700 4.54 16.42 20.99
CA SER A 700 4.14 17.33 22.06
C SER A 700 4.56 18.78 21.72
N HIS A 701 5.79 18.99 21.26
CA HIS A 701 6.26 20.32 20.87
C HIS A 701 5.61 20.82 19.57
N HIS A 702 5.23 19.93 18.64
CA HIS A 702 4.43 20.32 17.48
C HIS A 702 3.05 20.84 17.90
N ARG A 703 2.36 20.14 18.81
CA ARG A 703 1.06 20.58 19.35
C ARG A 703 1.16 21.85 20.17
N LEU A 704 2.22 21.97 20.98
CA LEU A 704 2.53 23.19 21.72
C LEU A 704 2.72 24.39 20.78
N ALA A 705 3.46 24.20 19.68
CA ALA A 705 3.67 25.23 18.67
C ALA A 705 2.37 25.65 17.98
N GLN A 706 1.48 24.70 17.67
CA GLN A 706 0.15 24.98 17.12
C GLN A 706 -0.73 25.79 18.09
N ILE A 707 -0.74 25.45 19.39
CA ILE A 707 -1.46 26.25 20.39
C ILE A 707 -0.94 27.69 20.41
N TYR A 708 0.38 27.88 20.37
CA TYR A 708 0.95 29.23 20.32
C TYR A 708 0.56 29.99 19.04
N LEU A 709 0.50 29.30 17.90
CA LEU A 709 0.12 29.88 16.62
C LEU A 709 -1.37 30.26 16.57
N ASP A 710 -2.25 29.30 16.83
CA ASP A 710 -3.68 29.41 16.53
C ASP A 710 -4.48 30.02 17.69
N GLU A 711 -4.12 29.72 18.94
CA GLU A 711 -4.91 30.09 20.11
C GLU A 711 -4.34 31.28 20.88
N LYS A 712 -3.00 31.41 20.94
CA LYS A 712 -2.34 32.53 21.64
C LYS A 712 -1.93 33.68 20.73
N GLY A 713 -1.70 33.43 19.45
CA GLY A 713 -1.07 34.39 18.55
C GLY A 713 0.36 34.77 18.96
N ASP A 714 1.04 33.91 19.73
CA ASP A 714 2.43 34.08 20.14
C ASP A 714 3.35 33.45 19.09
N TYR A 715 3.59 34.20 18.00
CA TYR A 715 4.36 33.70 16.86
C TYR A 715 5.85 33.48 17.18
N ASP A 716 6.38 34.16 18.19
CA ASP A 716 7.75 33.94 18.68
C ASP A 716 7.87 32.56 19.35
N ALA A 717 6.94 32.23 20.25
CA ALA A 717 6.90 30.91 20.86
C ALA A 717 6.60 29.82 19.83
N ALA A 718 5.64 30.04 18.91
CA ALA A 718 5.29 29.08 17.87
C ALA A 718 6.49 28.72 16.97
N THR A 719 7.19 29.74 16.44
CA THR A 719 8.37 29.51 15.58
C THR A 719 9.47 28.74 16.32
N ARG A 720 9.76 29.10 17.57
CA ARG A 720 10.75 28.40 18.41
C ARG A 720 10.40 26.92 18.59
N GLU A 721 9.15 26.60 18.91
CA GLU A 721 8.76 25.21 19.17
C GLU A 721 8.70 24.37 17.88
N PHE A 722 8.25 24.93 16.75
CA PHE A 722 8.35 24.24 15.46
C PHE A 722 9.80 24.00 15.03
N GLU A 723 10.70 24.97 15.27
CA GLU A 723 12.14 24.79 15.03
C GLU A 723 12.74 23.70 15.92
N ASN A 724 12.33 23.64 17.19
CA ASN A 724 12.75 22.56 18.09
C ASN A 724 12.39 21.18 17.52
N VAL A 725 11.19 21.01 16.97
CA VAL A 725 10.74 19.76 16.33
C VAL A 725 11.58 19.47 15.08
N LEU A 726 11.77 20.46 14.21
CA LEU A 726 12.46 20.29 12.93
C LEU A 726 13.99 20.22 13.05
N SER A 727 14.56 20.60 14.20
CA SER A 727 15.99 20.46 14.50
C SER A 727 16.44 19.02 14.77
N LEU A 728 15.49 18.10 14.98
CA LEU A 728 15.79 16.69 15.18
C LEU A 728 16.16 16.02 13.84
N PRO A 729 17.28 15.29 13.74
CA PRO A 729 17.75 14.70 12.48
C PRO A 729 16.69 13.83 11.79
N GLU A 730 15.90 13.07 12.56
CA GLU A 730 14.89 12.16 12.04
C GLU A 730 13.71 12.91 11.40
N ASN A 731 13.39 14.10 11.92
CA ASN A 731 12.33 14.96 11.38
C ASN A 731 12.84 15.76 10.19
N GLN A 732 14.08 16.27 10.25
CA GLN A 732 14.72 17.00 9.16
C GLN A 732 14.88 16.12 7.91
N GLN A 733 15.25 14.85 8.09
CA GLN A 733 15.39 13.87 7.00
C GLN A 733 14.06 13.23 6.58
N LEU A 734 12.93 13.67 7.17
CA LEU A 734 11.59 13.14 6.90
C LEU A 734 11.50 11.61 7.11
N ILE A 735 12.28 11.07 8.03
CA ILE A 735 12.15 9.67 8.47
C ILE A 735 10.77 9.50 9.10
N TYR A 736 10.39 10.41 10.00
CA TYR A 736 9.03 10.53 10.53
C TYR A 736 8.18 11.45 9.67
N LYS A 737 7.69 10.90 8.55
CA LYS A 737 6.91 11.59 7.51
C LYS A 737 5.74 12.43 8.03
N GLN A 738 5.14 12.05 9.16
CA GLN A 738 4.05 12.78 9.81
C GLN A 738 4.42 14.22 10.20
N PHE A 739 5.71 14.52 10.44
CA PHE A 739 6.17 15.88 10.76
C PHE A 739 6.45 16.75 9.52
N SER A 740 6.17 16.26 8.30
CA SER A 740 6.24 17.07 7.09
C SER A 740 5.33 18.30 7.14
N VAL A 741 4.18 18.20 7.82
CA VAL A 741 3.24 19.31 8.05
C VAL A 741 3.82 20.41 8.95
N ALA A 742 4.81 20.09 9.80
CA ALA A 742 5.47 21.06 10.67
C ALA A 742 6.23 22.13 9.87
N PHE A 743 6.74 21.81 8.66
CA PHE A 743 7.34 22.81 7.76
C PHE A 743 6.30 23.81 7.25
N MET A 744 5.07 23.35 6.99
CA MET A 744 3.98 24.24 6.58
C MET A 744 3.56 25.14 7.73
N ASN A 745 3.35 24.58 8.93
CA ASN A 745 3.00 25.35 10.13
C ASN A 745 4.10 26.34 10.55
N LEU A 746 5.38 25.95 10.47
CA LEU A 746 6.51 26.84 10.72
C LEU A 746 6.53 27.99 9.71
N GLY A 747 6.25 27.67 8.45
CA GLY A 747 6.11 28.65 7.38
C GLY A 747 5.01 29.67 7.65
N HIS A 748 3.84 29.20 8.08
CA HIS A 748 2.71 30.04 8.49
C HIS A 748 3.05 30.90 9.71
N ALA A 749 3.65 30.32 10.74
CA ALA A 749 4.08 31.07 11.93
C ALA A 749 5.10 32.19 11.59
N TYR A 750 6.04 31.91 10.68
CA TYR A 750 6.96 32.93 10.18
C TYR A 750 6.27 34.01 9.36
N TYR A 751 5.25 33.66 8.57
CA TYR A 751 4.44 34.64 7.85
C TYR A 751 3.74 35.60 8.83
N GLU A 752 3.06 35.08 9.85
CA GLU A 752 2.34 35.90 10.82
C GLU A 752 3.28 36.80 11.63
N LYS A 753 4.42 36.26 12.06
CA LYS A 753 5.49 37.04 12.70
C LYS A 753 5.99 38.16 11.80
N GLY A 754 6.22 37.88 10.51
CA GLY A 754 6.59 38.90 9.52
C GLY A 754 5.51 39.96 9.35
N ASN A 755 4.25 39.54 9.28
CA ASN A 755 3.09 40.41 9.11
C ASN A 755 2.92 41.38 10.30
N ALA A 756 3.12 40.92 11.53
CA ALA A 756 3.09 41.75 12.74
C ALA A 756 4.20 42.82 12.77
N LEU A 757 5.32 42.56 12.09
CA LEU A 757 6.48 43.46 12.05
C LEU A 757 6.44 44.49 10.92
N VAL A 758 5.59 44.34 9.90
CA VAL A 758 5.61 45.15 8.66
C VAL A 758 5.67 46.67 8.91
N GLN A 759 5.00 47.17 9.95
CA GLN A 759 4.96 48.59 10.30
C GLN A 759 6.03 49.01 11.31
N LYS A 760 6.59 48.07 12.08
CA LYS A 760 7.51 48.34 13.20
C LYS A 760 8.97 48.12 12.82
N ASP A 761 9.24 47.06 12.07
CA ASP A 761 10.55 46.63 11.63
C ASP A 761 10.44 45.95 10.26
N LYS A 762 10.68 46.73 9.21
CA LYS A 762 10.59 46.25 7.82
C LYS A 762 11.67 45.22 7.49
N GLU A 763 12.85 45.35 8.10
CA GLU A 763 13.95 44.41 7.85
C GLU A 763 13.65 43.08 8.52
N GLY A 764 13.25 43.09 9.78
CA GLY A 764 12.77 41.89 10.48
C GLY A 764 11.57 41.26 9.79
N ALA A 765 10.61 42.05 9.30
CA ALA A 765 9.48 41.53 8.51
C ALA A 765 9.95 40.81 7.24
N ALA A 766 10.88 41.41 6.48
CA ALA A 766 11.44 40.80 5.27
C ALA A 766 12.19 39.49 5.57
N GLN A 767 12.96 39.45 6.66
CA GLN A 767 13.66 38.23 7.10
C GLN A 767 12.68 37.10 7.44
N ASN A 768 11.61 37.41 8.17
CA ASN A 768 10.59 36.42 8.53
C ASN A 768 9.81 35.91 7.30
N PHE A 769 9.45 36.76 6.34
CA PHE A 769 8.84 36.29 5.08
C PHE A 769 9.77 35.41 4.26
N ALA A 770 11.08 35.70 4.24
CA ALA A 770 12.06 34.84 3.58
C ALA A 770 12.13 33.45 4.24
N LYS A 771 12.12 33.39 5.58
CA LYS A 771 12.05 32.13 6.33
C LYS A 771 10.74 31.38 6.11
N ALA A 772 9.61 32.10 6.00
CA ALA A 772 8.31 31.53 5.67
C ALA A 772 8.38 30.81 4.31
N ILE A 773 8.85 31.51 3.28
CA ILE A 773 9.04 30.96 1.93
C ILE A 773 9.92 29.71 1.96
N GLN A 774 11.07 29.75 2.64
CA GLN A 774 11.98 28.62 2.70
C GLN A 774 11.28 27.36 3.24
N ASN A 775 10.57 27.47 4.35
CA ASN A 775 9.90 26.33 4.98
C ASN A 775 8.69 25.85 4.15
N LEU A 776 7.91 26.77 3.58
CA LEU A 776 6.75 26.42 2.75
C LEU A 776 7.16 25.73 1.44
N GLN A 777 8.32 26.08 0.86
CA GLN A 777 8.86 25.36 -0.29
C GLN A 777 9.25 23.91 0.05
N VAL A 778 9.83 23.69 1.24
CA VAL A 778 10.12 22.33 1.72
C VAL A 778 8.82 21.55 1.92
N ALA A 779 7.80 22.17 2.52
CA ALA A 779 6.48 21.57 2.67
C ALA A 779 5.84 21.21 1.32
N LYS A 780 5.89 22.13 0.36
CA LYS A 780 5.37 21.95 -1.01
C LYS A 780 6.02 20.79 -1.75
N GLN A 781 7.32 20.58 -1.59
CA GLN A 781 8.05 19.45 -2.20
C GLN A 781 7.68 18.10 -1.57
N ASN A 782 7.07 18.11 -0.37
CA ASN A 782 6.84 16.92 0.45
C ASN A 782 5.36 16.70 0.77
N THR A 783 4.43 17.32 0.03
CA THR A 783 2.97 17.20 0.23
C THR A 783 2.48 15.76 0.30
N ARG A 784 3.11 14.82 -0.42
CA ARG A 784 2.80 13.37 -0.36
C ARG A 784 2.90 12.73 1.03
N PHE A 785 3.55 13.42 1.98
CA PHE A 785 3.74 12.96 3.35
C PHE A 785 2.77 13.63 4.34
N PHE A 786 1.92 14.54 3.88
CA PHE A 786 0.93 15.18 4.74
C PHE A 786 -0.10 14.17 5.28
N PRO A 787 -0.60 14.34 6.51
CA PRO A 787 -1.61 13.46 7.09
C PRO A 787 -2.90 13.43 6.26
N ASN A 788 -3.44 12.24 5.99
CA ASN A 788 -4.64 12.07 5.16
C ASN A 788 -5.87 12.84 5.66
N VAL A 789 -6.04 12.97 6.99
CA VAL A 789 -7.21 13.59 7.60
C VAL A 789 -7.30 15.09 7.30
N HIS A 790 -6.15 15.77 7.23
CA HIS A 790 -6.05 17.22 6.99
C HIS A 790 -5.25 17.55 5.72
N TYR A 791 -5.21 16.60 4.77
CA TYR A 791 -4.34 16.71 3.58
C TYR A 791 -4.69 17.95 2.75
N ASP A 792 -5.97 18.12 2.44
CA ASP A 792 -6.43 19.20 1.55
C ASP A 792 -6.20 20.58 2.20
N GLU A 793 -6.47 20.73 3.50
CA GLU A 793 -6.21 21.97 4.26
C GLU A 793 -4.71 22.31 4.29
N ALA A 794 -3.85 21.34 4.60
CA ALA A 794 -2.41 21.56 4.63
C ALA A 794 -1.85 21.91 3.24
N VAL A 795 -2.37 21.32 2.16
CA VAL A 795 -2.02 21.69 0.79
C VAL A 795 -2.47 23.11 0.49
N HIS A 796 -3.73 23.46 0.79
CA HIS A 796 -4.24 24.82 0.63
C HIS A 796 -3.33 25.84 1.32
N ASP A 797 -3.05 25.65 2.61
CA ASP A 797 -2.27 26.59 3.42
C ASP A 797 -0.83 26.71 2.92
N THR A 798 -0.22 25.60 2.50
CA THR A 798 1.11 25.61 1.90
C THR A 798 1.19 26.57 0.71
N TYR A 799 0.28 26.45 -0.26
CA TYR A 799 0.28 27.30 -1.45
C TYR A 799 -0.15 28.74 -1.12
N TYR A 800 -1.15 28.91 -0.26
CA TYR A 800 -1.68 30.22 0.11
C TYR A 800 -0.64 31.08 0.82
N TYR A 801 -0.03 30.57 1.89
CA TYR A 801 0.99 31.31 2.64
C TYR A 801 2.29 31.47 1.84
N THR A 802 2.59 30.58 0.88
CA THR A 802 3.73 30.78 -0.04
C THR A 802 3.49 32.02 -0.88
N ALA A 803 2.32 32.14 -1.49
CA ALA A 803 1.96 33.25 -2.35
C ALA A 803 1.91 34.58 -1.57
N LEU A 804 1.29 34.56 -0.38
CA LEU A 804 1.28 35.72 0.53
C LEU A 804 2.68 36.15 0.95
N SER A 805 3.56 35.21 1.32
CA SER A 805 4.92 35.55 1.76
C SER A 805 5.74 36.19 0.65
N TYR A 806 5.70 35.63 -0.58
CA TYR A 806 6.36 36.27 -1.72
C TYR A 806 5.76 37.65 -2.04
N HIS A 807 4.44 37.77 -2.00
CA HIS A 807 3.74 39.03 -2.26
C HIS A 807 4.16 40.10 -1.23
N LYS A 808 4.10 39.81 0.06
CA LYS A 808 4.48 40.76 1.13
C LYS A 808 5.97 41.11 1.06
N LEU A 809 6.84 40.14 0.79
CA LEU A 809 8.27 40.37 0.63
C LEU A 809 8.57 41.29 -0.56
N TYR A 810 7.85 41.13 -1.68
CA TYR A 810 7.93 42.05 -2.81
C TYR A 810 7.48 43.47 -2.41
N LEU A 811 6.34 43.62 -1.73
CA LEU A 811 5.85 44.95 -1.32
C LEU A 811 6.85 45.71 -0.45
N ILE A 812 7.61 45.01 0.39
CA ILE A 812 8.63 45.60 1.26
C ILE A 812 9.91 45.93 0.49
N THR A 813 10.38 45.02 -0.35
CA THR A 813 11.72 45.13 -0.96
C THR A 813 11.73 45.74 -2.36
N ARG A 814 10.60 45.72 -3.06
CA ARG A 814 10.40 46.17 -4.45
C ARG A 814 11.36 45.54 -5.47
N LYS A 815 11.90 44.34 -5.19
CA LYS A 815 12.77 43.63 -6.14
C LYS A 815 11.96 42.91 -7.21
N ASN A 816 12.28 43.14 -8.49
CA ASN A 816 11.52 42.59 -9.63
C ASN A 816 11.52 41.06 -9.70
N ASN A 817 12.58 40.39 -9.26
CA ASN A 817 12.61 38.92 -9.22
C ASN A 817 11.55 38.34 -8.27
N LEU A 818 11.26 39.02 -7.15
CA LEU A 818 10.23 38.62 -6.20
C LEU A 818 8.82 38.88 -6.72
N LEU A 819 8.62 39.89 -7.56
CA LEU A 819 7.35 40.13 -8.26
C LEU A 819 6.98 38.94 -9.16
N SER A 820 7.93 38.48 -9.97
CA SER A 820 7.76 37.28 -10.81
C SER A 820 7.46 36.03 -9.97
N SER A 821 8.17 35.84 -8.86
CA SER A 821 7.91 34.72 -7.94
C SER A 821 6.54 34.82 -7.26
N ALA A 822 6.10 36.01 -6.85
CA ALA A 822 4.78 36.23 -6.25
C ALA A 822 3.66 35.95 -7.25
N ASN A 823 3.78 36.43 -8.49
CA ASN A 823 2.82 36.15 -9.56
C ASN A 823 2.74 34.65 -9.89
N PHE A 824 3.88 33.98 -9.95
CA PHE A 824 3.94 32.54 -10.15
C PHE A 824 3.27 31.77 -8.99
N ALA A 825 3.58 32.14 -7.74
CA ALA A 825 3.03 31.48 -6.55
C ALA A 825 1.50 31.66 -6.43
N TRP A 826 0.96 32.85 -6.76
CA TRP A 826 -0.49 33.05 -6.79
C TRP A 826 -1.16 32.18 -7.86
N ARG A 827 -0.59 32.10 -9.07
CA ARG A 827 -1.11 31.21 -10.11
C ARG A 827 -1.13 29.76 -9.64
N GLU A 828 -0.04 29.29 -9.03
CA GLU A 828 0.02 27.92 -8.50
C GLU A 828 -1.02 27.68 -7.39
N TYR A 829 -1.28 28.64 -6.51
CA TYR A 829 -2.35 28.52 -5.52
C TYR A 829 -3.71 28.25 -6.17
N PHE A 830 -4.05 28.96 -7.26
CA PHE A 830 -5.31 28.72 -7.98
C PHE A 830 -5.30 27.41 -8.77
N ASP A 831 -4.18 27.06 -9.42
CA ASP A 831 -4.04 25.83 -10.21
C ASP A 831 -4.13 24.56 -9.33
N PHE A 832 -3.61 24.63 -8.10
CA PHE A 832 -3.55 23.51 -7.15
C PHE A 832 -4.54 23.65 -5.99
N PHE A 833 -5.56 24.51 -6.13
CA PHE A 833 -6.61 24.64 -5.11
C PHE A 833 -7.30 23.29 -4.88
N PRO A 834 -7.34 22.75 -3.65
CA PRO A 834 -7.89 21.42 -3.40
C PRO A 834 -9.39 21.35 -3.68
N ARG A 835 -9.80 20.47 -4.59
CA ARG A 835 -11.21 20.31 -5.00
C ARG A 835 -12.16 19.99 -3.85
N LYS A 836 -11.70 19.29 -2.81
CA LYS A 836 -12.56 18.95 -1.66
C LYS A 836 -12.90 20.16 -0.78
N LEU A 837 -12.16 21.27 -0.93
CA LEU A 837 -12.44 22.51 -0.23
C LEU A 837 -13.37 23.44 -1.03
N GLU A 838 -13.66 23.09 -2.30
CA GLU A 838 -14.62 23.83 -3.11
C GLU A 838 -16.02 23.76 -2.47
N GLY A 839 -16.66 24.92 -2.34
CA GLY A 839 -17.97 25.04 -1.68
C GLY A 839 -17.91 25.16 -0.15
N SER A 840 -16.73 25.06 0.47
CA SER A 840 -16.57 25.44 1.88
C SER A 840 -16.56 26.97 2.01
N SER A 841 -17.53 27.53 2.74
CA SER A 841 -17.69 28.99 2.87
C SER A 841 -16.42 29.69 3.38
N THR A 842 -15.64 29.04 4.26
CA THR A 842 -14.40 29.60 4.78
C THR A 842 -13.32 29.68 3.69
N PHE A 843 -13.07 28.59 2.97
CA PHE A 843 -12.01 28.53 1.97
C PHE A 843 -12.36 29.31 0.69
N GLU A 844 -13.64 29.39 0.32
CA GLU A 844 -14.06 30.25 -0.80
C GLU A 844 -13.82 31.73 -0.50
N LYS A 845 -14.11 32.19 0.73
CA LYS A 845 -13.77 33.57 1.13
C LYS A 845 -12.27 33.82 1.09
N THR A 846 -11.46 32.87 1.56
CA THR A 846 -10.00 32.95 1.47
C THR A 846 -9.52 33.04 0.02
N ARG A 847 -10.13 32.25 -0.87
CA ARG A 847 -9.83 32.24 -2.32
C ARG A 847 -10.23 33.53 -3.02
N GLU A 848 -11.37 34.13 -2.66
CA GLU A 848 -11.76 35.46 -3.13
C GLU A 848 -10.76 36.53 -2.65
N GLY A 849 -10.32 36.45 -1.39
CA GLY A 849 -9.28 37.32 -0.83
C GLY A 849 -7.94 37.16 -1.57
N ALA A 850 -7.55 35.92 -1.88
CA ALA A 850 -6.36 35.61 -2.68
C ALA A 850 -6.40 36.31 -4.05
N GLN A 851 -7.57 36.33 -4.71
CA GLN A 851 -7.72 36.96 -6.01
C GLN A 851 -7.47 38.46 -5.91
N LYS A 852 -8.02 39.12 -4.89
CA LYS A 852 -7.77 40.55 -4.62
C LYS A 852 -6.29 40.84 -4.40
N TYR A 853 -5.57 39.99 -3.67
CA TYR A 853 -4.12 40.14 -3.50
C TYR A 853 -3.37 39.94 -4.82
N TRP A 854 -3.75 38.96 -5.63
CA TRP A 854 -3.08 38.72 -6.90
C TRP A 854 -3.27 39.89 -7.87
N ASP A 855 -4.49 40.42 -7.98
CA ASP A 855 -4.83 41.54 -8.87
C ASP A 855 -4.00 42.81 -8.59
N GLN A 856 -3.54 43.00 -7.35
CA GLN A 856 -2.66 44.12 -6.98
C GLN A 856 -1.29 44.08 -7.68
N ILE A 857 -0.80 42.91 -8.08
CA ILE A 857 0.55 42.72 -8.63
C ILE A 857 0.58 42.05 -10.00
N LYS A 858 -0.55 41.52 -10.47
CA LYS A 858 -0.67 40.76 -11.73
C LYS A 858 -0.36 41.57 -12.98
N HIS A 859 -0.52 42.89 -12.89
CA HIS A 859 -0.34 43.84 -14.00
C HIS A 859 0.85 44.80 -13.80
N LEU A 860 1.60 44.62 -12.71
CA LEU A 860 2.88 45.27 -12.45
C LEU A 860 4.00 44.42 -13.06
#